data_AF-A0A7J6CAR9-F1
#
_entry.id   AF-A0A7J6CAR9-F1
#
_cell.length_a   1.000
_cell.length_b   1.000
_cell.length_c   1.000
_cell.angle_alpha   90.00
_cell.angle_beta   90.00
_cell.angle_gamma   90.00
#
_symmetry.space_group_name_H-M   'P 1'
#
loop_
_entity.id
_entity.type
_entity.pdbx_description
1 polymer ?
#
loop_
_entity_poly.entity_id
_entity_poly.type
_entity_poly.pdbx_seq_one_letter_code
_entity_poly.pdbx_strand_id
1 'polypeptide(L)'
;MASVDEHRDTLDEPEEKKLKHKQVLKSSGVQTGVSVDLNAQMGATVNAPVLTGNTITSVTFNYSTAGHEPQKLSEMAEKHTEKQDLILKDFLKTHKSNMKDKAKLIFEGKEAADLQAVYTELFITEGDMKEVHQEHEILKIDDAFKNKQTQDKPIKCNDIFTLLRKNNEKKIVLTKGVAGIGKTVSVHKFILDWAEEKANQDIHCVFLLPFREINCIKDREINLHEFLQKFHPELEGLEKTKLYKECRLVFIFDGLDESRLALNFNSTTSRGAIVENKSSVDMLFTGLVKGTLLPSALVWVTSRPAAANQIPPRYVGLFTEVRGFTDPQKEEYFRKRITDKTLASRIISHIKTSRSLYIMCHIPVFCWITATVLQDLLINNSEENISTTLTEMYIHFLLIQMNMKNQKYDEQKKREYTEHLQLNRTMISNLAKLAFEQLKQEHVVFYEKDLKACGIEVSKDTEFTGMIAEIFKKVYVLHEKKVFCFVHLSVQEFLAAVHVFLCYLNKNMQELQFFFDEPEENITLQELLQKAVDKARKSERGHLDLFLRFLMGITLESSQNLLQGLIPHTEDTTESIKKISAHLKQRQKENISDEASVNLFYCLLELKDRSLYEELQRYLSSDAHPGRKLSSSMCSVLATVLLMSEKVLDEFNPKRFTSSRAGFTRLVQAVRSCRKALFDGCGFDETCCETVSSALQSSNSHLTELTLGGNNLQDSGVKLLYDGLKSSHCQLNALRLYGCKLTAQSCESLSSALQSLNSVLRELDLSNNDLQDSGVKLLSDGLKSSHCKLEILRFSICSLTAMSCESLSSVLQSSNSRLRELDLSNNDLQDSGVKLLSDGLRRNCKLKILRLSGCMVTKEGCDYLSSARSSNPSHLRELDLSYNHPGDSGVKLLSENLKNLDKLNVDHGGESRITAGLHKYSHQLTLDPNTVNKELLLSENNRVITNTDTDQPYPDLPDRFDDYPQVLCRESVCGRSYWEIECRGGYVEISVSYKSISRKRGGGKYVFGCNDQSWSLFCSSDSYSFRHNDIHTILSVKPIISRRGVNDDIYRIGVYVDHGAGTLSFYSISDTMSLIHTEHTTFTQPLYPGFTVHRGASVKLC
;
A
#
# COMPACT_ATOMS: atom_id res chain seq x y z
N MET A 1 33.40 -22.34 -38.90
CA MET A 1 33.43 -23.77 -38.56
C MET A 1 32.08 -24.09 -37.92
N ALA A 2 30.99 -24.24 -38.68
CA ALA A 2 30.76 -25.12 -39.84
C ALA A 2 30.67 -26.61 -39.43
N SER A 3 29.63 -27.37 -39.78
CA SER A 3 28.30 -27.05 -40.34
C SER A 3 27.57 -28.39 -40.63
N VAL A 4 26.25 -28.49 -40.35
CA VAL A 4 25.21 -28.95 -41.33
C VAL A 4 25.29 -30.45 -41.75
N ASP A 5 24.26 -31.24 -42.12
CA ASP A 5 22.88 -31.08 -42.64
C ASP A 5 21.98 -32.22 -42.01
N GLU A 6 20.68 -32.42 -42.26
CA GLU A 6 19.82 -32.02 -43.38
C GLU A 6 18.33 -31.90 -42.99
N HIS A 7 17.60 -31.04 -43.71
CA HIS A 7 16.14 -30.84 -43.64
C HIS A 7 15.35 -31.86 -44.50
N ARG A 8 14.06 -32.06 -44.19
CA ARG A 8 12.95 -31.59 -45.08
C ARG A 8 11.53 -31.83 -44.54
N ASP A 9 10.75 -30.75 -44.57
CA ASP A 9 9.29 -30.79 -44.69
C ASP A 9 8.87 -31.26 -46.09
N THR A 10 7.67 -31.86 -46.24
CA THR A 10 6.47 -31.17 -46.75
C THR A 10 5.28 -32.11 -46.90
N LEU A 11 4.12 -31.66 -46.38
CA LEU A 11 2.77 -31.67 -46.98
C LEU A 11 2.35 -32.84 -47.89
N ASP A 12 1.26 -33.53 -47.51
CA ASP A 12 0.03 -33.59 -48.33
C ASP A 12 -1.12 -34.27 -47.54
N GLU A 13 -2.20 -33.53 -47.28
CA GLU A 13 -3.57 -34.06 -47.09
C GLU A 13 -4.36 -33.73 -48.36
N PRO A 14 -5.21 -34.65 -48.86
CA PRO A 14 -6.64 -34.42 -48.64
C PRO A 14 -7.51 -35.67 -48.44
N GLU A 15 -8.74 -35.41 -47.97
CA GLU A 15 -10.06 -35.97 -48.36
C GLU A 15 -10.12 -37.14 -49.40
N GLU A 16 -11.05 -38.10 -49.39
CA GLU A 16 -12.41 -38.14 -48.81
C GLU A 16 -13.05 -39.58 -48.81
N LYS A 17 -14.18 -39.74 -48.09
CA LYS A 17 -15.32 -40.69 -48.33
C LYS A 17 -15.12 -42.23 -48.48
N LYS A 18 -15.76 -42.96 -47.55
CA LYS A 18 -16.81 -44.02 -47.71
C LYS A 18 -16.71 -44.98 -48.95
N LEU A 19 -16.81 -46.31 -48.85
CA LEU A 19 -17.94 -47.09 -48.26
C LEU A 19 -17.77 -48.64 -48.47
N LYS A 20 -18.00 -49.48 -47.44
CA LYS A 20 -18.48 -50.91 -47.49
C LYS A 20 -17.62 -51.96 -48.29
N HIS A 21 -17.59 -53.28 -47.98
CA HIS A 21 -18.51 -54.14 -47.20
C HIS A 21 -17.86 -55.50 -46.76
N LYS A 22 -18.34 -56.06 -45.62
CA LYS A 22 -18.60 -57.50 -45.32
C LYS A 22 -17.43 -58.53 -45.26
N GLN A 23 -17.19 -59.16 -44.09
CA GLN A 23 -17.64 -60.52 -43.65
C GLN A 23 -16.50 -61.59 -43.80
N VAL A 24 -16.37 -62.68 -43.02
CA VAL A 24 -17.19 -63.31 -41.94
C VAL A 24 -16.31 -64.24 -41.05
N LEU A 25 -16.58 -64.30 -39.71
CA LEU A 25 -16.45 -65.43 -38.72
C LEU A 25 -15.26 -66.44 -38.76
N LYS A 26 -14.79 -67.17 -37.72
CA LYS A 26 -15.25 -67.68 -36.38
C LYS A 26 -13.94 -68.13 -35.62
N SER A 27 -13.86 -68.51 -34.34
CA SER A 27 -14.52 -68.10 -33.07
C SER A 27 -14.01 -68.97 -31.88
N SER A 28 -13.55 -68.38 -30.77
CA SER A 28 -13.62 -69.00 -29.43
C SER A 28 -13.52 -67.92 -28.32
N GLY A 29 -14.22 -68.00 -27.19
CA GLY A 29 -15.30 -68.93 -26.87
C GLY A 29 -15.51 -69.22 -25.38
N VAL A 30 -15.99 -68.24 -24.59
CA VAL A 30 -16.75 -68.51 -23.34
C VAL A 30 -17.84 -67.46 -23.21
N GLN A 31 -19.10 -67.89 -23.16
CA GLN A 31 -20.26 -67.02 -22.93
C GLN A 31 -20.87 -67.36 -21.56
N THR A 32 -20.96 -66.38 -20.67
CA THR A 32 -21.76 -66.47 -19.45
C THR A 32 -23.23 -66.22 -19.79
N GLY A 33 -24.06 -67.26 -19.71
CA GLY A 33 -25.51 -67.09 -19.73
C GLY A 33 -25.98 -66.53 -18.39
N VAL A 34 -26.78 -65.47 -18.39
CA VAL A 34 -27.49 -64.97 -17.20
C VAL A 34 -28.91 -65.53 -17.25
N SER A 35 -29.26 -66.41 -16.31
CA SER A 35 -30.66 -66.71 -16.01
C SER A 35 -31.19 -65.66 -15.03
N VAL A 36 -32.46 -65.27 -15.21
CA VAL A 36 -33.17 -64.38 -14.29
C VAL A 36 -34.48 -65.07 -13.91
N ASP A 37 -34.48 -65.73 -12.75
CA ASP A 37 -35.70 -66.26 -12.16
C ASP A 37 -36.45 -65.15 -11.40
N LEU A 38 -37.71 -64.93 -11.76
CA LEU A 38 -38.61 -64.00 -11.08
C LEU A 38 -39.79 -64.77 -10.50
N ASN A 39 -39.79 -64.96 -9.17
CA ASN A 39 -40.85 -65.66 -8.45
C ASN A 39 -41.75 -64.66 -7.70
N ALA A 40 -43.04 -64.63 -8.02
CA ALA A 40 -44.03 -63.75 -7.41
C ALA A 40 -44.79 -64.47 -6.28
N GLN A 41 -44.34 -64.32 -5.03
CA GLN A 41 -44.93 -65.03 -3.87
C GLN A 41 -46.31 -64.55 -3.41
N MET A 42 -46.87 -63.48 -3.99
CA MET A 42 -48.18 -62.91 -3.57
C MET A 42 -49.14 -62.61 -4.75
N GLY A 43 -49.18 -63.48 -5.77
CA GLY A 43 -50.26 -63.49 -6.77
C GLY A 43 -50.31 -62.31 -7.77
N ALA A 44 -49.26 -61.47 -7.84
CA ALA A 44 -49.17 -60.42 -8.85
C ALA A 44 -48.79 -60.99 -10.23
N THR A 45 -49.47 -60.53 -11.29
CA THR A 45 -49.18 -60.95 -12.67
C THR A 45 -48.02 -60.13 -13.24
N VAL A 46 -46.93 -60.80 -13.60
CA VAL A 46 -45.76 -60.17 -14.24
C VAL A 46 -45.88 -60.30 -15.76
N ASN A 47 -45.99 -59.17 -16.47
CA ASN A 47 -45.87 -59.15 -17.92
C ASN A 47 -44.38 -59.11 -18.33
N ALA A 48 -44.00 -59.90 -19.33
CA ALA A 48 -42.61 -60.01 -19.76
C ALA A 48 -42.03 -58.67 -20.24
N PRO A 49 -40.77 -58.35 -19.91
CA PRO A 49 -40.15 -57.06 -20.26
C PRO A 49 -39.92 -56.94 -21.77
N VAL A 50 -40.14 -55.74 -22.30
CA VAL A 50 -39.80 -55.42 -23.70
C VAL A 50 -38.29 -55.18 -23.78
N LEU A 51 -37.58 -56.06 -24.48
CA LEU A 51 -36.13 -55.98 -24.67
C LEU A 51 -35.78 -55.16 -25.92
N THR A 52 -34.96 -54.13 -25.74
CA THR A 52 -34.30 -53.40 -26.83
C THR A 52 -32.79 -53.48 -26.66
N GLY A 53 -32.17 -54.52 -27.21
CA GLY A 53 -30.75 -54.82 -27.02
C GLY A 53 -30.44 -55.45 -25.67
N ASN A 54 -29.24 -55.20 -25.13
CA ASN A 54 -28.76 -55.78 -23.87
C ASN A 54 -29.22 -55.02 -22.61
N THR A 55 -30.19 -54.10 -22.74
CA THR A 55 -30.73 -53.31 -21.62
C THR A 55 -32.25 -53.47 -21.53
N ILE A 56 -32.71 -53.84 -20.34
CA ILE A 56 -34.13 -53.80 -19.96
C ILE A 56 -34.47 -52.34 -19.68
N THR A 57 -35.33 -51.74 -20.51
CA THR A 57 -35.67 -50.31 -20.41
C THR A 57 -36.83 -50.03 -19.45
N SER A 58 -37.70 -51.00 -19.19
CA SER A 58 -38.66 -50.96 -18.08
C SER A 58 -39.14 -52.37 -17.68
N VAL A 59 -39.55 -52.50 -16.42
CA VAL A 59 -40.33 -53.64 -15.90
C VAL A 59 -41.53 -53.05 -15.16
N THR A 60 -42.74 -53.49 -15.49
CA THR A 60 -43.98 -52.94 -14.94
C THR A 60 -44.69 -54.00 -14.09
N PHE A 61 -44.86 -53.73 -12.79
CA PHE A 61 -45.55 -54.60 -11.85
C PHE A 61 -46.99 -54.09 -11.62
N ASN A 62 -47.98 -54.88 -12.02
CA ASN A 62 -49.38 -54.58 -11.73
C ASN A 62 -49.84 -55.37 -10.49
N TYR A 63 -50.14 -54.66 -9.41
CA TYR A 63 -50.72 -55.23 -8.20
C TYR A 63 -52.25 -55.13 -8.24
N SER A 64 -52.96 -56.26 -8.23
CA SER A 64 -54.40 -56.29 -7.98
C SER A 64 -54.66 -56.48 -6.48
N THR A 65 -54.83 -55.39 -5.74
CA THR A 65 -55.26 -55.45 -4.34
C THR A 65 -56.75 -55.75 -4.23
N ALA A 66 -57.10 -57.03 -4.20
CA ALA A 66 -58.41 -57.48 -3.78
C ALA A 66 -58.59 -57.24 -2.26
N GLY A 67 -59.06 -56.05 -1.91
CA GLY A 67 -59.59 -55.73 -0.58
C GLY A 67 -58.56 -55.43 0.52
N HIS A 68 -58.00 -54.22 0.52
CA HIS A 68 -57.94 -53.35 1.71
C HIS A 68 -57.51 -51.91 1.32
N GLU A 69 -57.91 -50.93 2.13
CA GLU A 69 -57.97 -49.50 1.78
C GLU A 69 -56.59 -48.83 1.55
N PRO A 70 -56.37 -48.11 0.43
CA PRO A 70 -55.13 -47.35 0.20
C PRO A 70 -54.90 -46.18 1.17
N GLN A 71 -55.96 -45.63 1.78
CA GLN A 71 -55.88 -44.40 2.59
C GLN A 71 -55.05 -44.55 3.87
N LYS A 72 -55.05 -45.72 4.53
CA LYS A 72 -54.33 -45.87 5.81
C LYS A 72 -52.81 -45.83 5.68
N LEU A 73 -52.26 -46.27 4.54
CA LEU A 73 -50.81 -46.22 4.30
C LEU A 73 -50.34 -44.82 3.87
N SER A 74 -51.14 -44.06 3.11
CA SER A 74 -50.82 -42.64 2.85
C SER A 74 -50.96 -41.81 4.12
N GLU A 75 -52.05 -41.97 4.89
CA GLU A 75 -52.23 -41.24 6.15
C GLU A 75 -51.13 -41.53 7.18
N MET A 76 -50.60 -42.76 7.26
CA MET A 76 -49.50 -43.07 8.16
C MET A 76 -48.16 -42.49 7.68
N ALA A 77 -47.92 -42.45 6.37
CA ALA A 77 -46.73 -41.80 5.79
C ALA A 77 -46.80 -40.27 5.91
N GLU A 78 -47.98 -39.68 5.68
CA GLU A 78 -48.25 -38.25 5.87
C GLU A 78 -48.09 -37.86 7.34
N LYS A 79 -48.72 -38.56 8.29
CA LYS A 79 -48.54 -38.32 9.73
C LYS A 79 -47.09 -38.51 10.20
N HIS A 80 -46.33 -39.43 9.61
CA HIS A 80 -44.90 -39.56 9.90
C HIS A 80 -44.09 -38.39 9.33
N THR A 81 -44.42 -37.94 8.13
CA THR A 81 -43.76 -36.80 7.46
C THR A 81 -44.05 -35.49 8.19
N GLU A 82 -45.31 -35.23 8.55
CA GLU A 82 -45.73 -34.09 9.37
C GLU A 82 -45.05 -34.09 10.74
N LYS A 83 -44.95 -35.25 11.40
CA LYS A 83 -44.24 -35.39 12.67
C LYS A 83 -42.75 -35.08 12.52
N GLN A 84 -42.11 -35.53 11.45
CA GLN A 84 -40.72 -35.17 11.13
C GLN A 84 -40.56 -33.68 10.80
N ASP A 85 -41.54 -33.04 10.14
CA ASP A 85 -41.53 -31.59 9.87
C ASP A 85 -41.73 -30.75 11.13
N LEU A 86 -42.55 -31.22 12.08
CA LEU A 86 -42.67 -30.63 13.41
C LEU A 86 -41.34 -30.74 14.17
N ILE A 87 -40.72 -31.92 14.21
CA ILE A 87 -39.40 -32.14 14.83
C ILE A 87 -38.32 -31.25 14.19
N LEU A 88 -38.30 -31.13 12.86
CA LEU A 88 -37.35 -30.26 12.17
C LEU A 88 -37.58 -28.77 12.50
N LYS A 89 -38.84 -28.31 12.55
CA LYS A 89 -39.18 -26.92 12.93
C LYS A 89 -38.79 -26.62 14.39
N ASP A 90 -39.08 -27.53 15.31
CA ASP A 90 -38.72 -27.39 16.73
C ASP A 90 -37.20 -27.44 16.92
N PHE A 91 -36.49 -28.31 16.18
CA PHE A 91 -35.02 -28.30 16.11
C PHE A 91 -34.49 -26.95 15.62
N LEU A 92 -34.94 -26.47 14.46
CA LEU A 92 -34.45 -25.21 13.88
C LEU A 92 -34.68 -24.02 14.83
N LYS A 93 -35.84 -23.97 15.49
CA LYS A 93 -36.16 -22.96 16.51
C LYS A 93 -35.26 -23.05 17.74
N THR A 94 -35.07 -24.26 18.27
CA THR A 94 -34.22 -24.52 19.45
C THR A 94 -32.76 -24.19 19.15
N HIS A 95 -32.24 -24.66 18.02
CA HIS A 95 -30.89 -24.38 17.56
C HIS A 95 -30.67 -22.88 17.31
N LYS A 96 -31.62 -22.18 16.67
CA LYS A 96 -31.56 -20.71 16.49
C LYS A 96 -31.49 -19.98 17.84
N SER A 97 -32.22 -20.43 18.86
CA SER A 97 -32.10 -19.90 20.23
C SER A 97 -30.73 -20.19 20.86
N ASN A 98 -30.26 -21.44 20.80
CA ASN A 98 -28.93 -21.81 21.32
C ASN A 98 -27.80 -21.01 20.65
N MET A 99 -27.91 -20.77 19.34
CA MET A 99 -26.96 -19.96 18.58
C MET A 99 -27.05 -18.48 18.94
N LYS A 100 -28.26 -17.95 19.21
CA LYS A 100 -28.44 -16.61 19.77
C LYS A 100 -27.72 -16.48 21.10
N ASP A 101 -27.93 -17.40 22.03
CA ASP A 101 -27.34 -17.34 23.38
C ASP A 101 -25.81 -17.51 23.34
N LYS A 102 -25.29 -18.39 22.47
CA LYS A 102 -23.84 -18.51 22.21
C LYS A 102 -23.21 -17.23 21.63
N ALA A 103 -23.93 -16.51 20.75
CA ALA A 103 -23.41 -15.33 20.06
C ALA A 103 -23.64 -14.00 20.80
N LYS A 104 -24.65 -13.93 21.68
CA LYS A 104 -25.06 -12.72 22.39
C LYS A 104 -24.00 -12.20 23.38
N LEU A 105 -23.23 -13.10 23.98
CA LEU A 105 -22.25 -12.75 25.01
C LEU A 105 -20.84 -12.67 24.41
N ILE A 106 -20.15 -11.54 24.63
CA ILE A 106 -18.69 -11.48 24.53
C ILE A 106 -18.11 -11.59 25.94
N PHE A 107 -17.11 -12.46 26.08
CA PHE A 107 -16.30 -12.57 27.29
C PHE A 107 -15.11 -11.61 27.20
N GLU A 108 -15.28 -10.40 27.76
CA GLU A 108 -14.17 -9.48 28.04
C GLU A 108 -13.54 -9.87 29.39
N GLY A 109 -12.80 -10.98 29.41
CA GLY A 109 -12.37 -11.62 30.64
C GLY A 109 -13.49 -12.49 31.23
N LYS A 110 -14.04 -12.13 32.39
CA LYS A 110 -15.10 -12.92 33.07
C LYS A 110 -16.43 -12.19 33.29
N GLU A 111 -16.56 -10.96 32.79
CA GLU A 111 -17.86 -10.31 32.63
C GLU A 111 -18.38 -10.59 31.22
N ALA A 112 -19.62 -11.07 31.15
CA ALA A 112 -20.27 -11.34 29.88
C ALA A 112 -21.01 -10.07 29.44
N ALA A 113 -20.38 -9.30 28.56
CA ALA A 113 -20.99 -8.12 27.98
C ALA A 113 -22.00 -8.53 26.89
N ASP A 114 -23.17 -7.86 26.86
CA ASP A 114 -24.07 -7.99 25.73
C ASP A 114 -23.40 -7.40 24.48
N LEU A 115 -23.14 -8.26 23.49
CA LEU A 115 -22.55 -7.88 22.21
C LEU A 115 -23.26 -6.65 21.62
N GLN A 116 -24.58 -6.58 21.71
CA GLN A 116 -25.34 -5.49 21.09
C GLN A 116 -25.11 -4.12 21.76
N ALA A 117 -24.70 -4.09 23.03
CA ALA A 117 -24.41 -2.84 23.76
C ALA A 117 -23.05 -2.24 23.39
N VAL A 118 -22.05 -3.10 23.15
CA VAL A 118 -20.64 -2.69 22.91
C VAL A 118 -20.26 -2.74 21.42
N TYR A 119 -20.97 -3.52 20.59
CA TYR A 119 -20.63 -3.71 19.18
C TYR A 119 -20.59 -2.39 18.41
N THR A 120 -19.47 -2.18 17.73
CA THR A 120 -19.25 -1.14 16.74
C THR A 120 -19.00 -1.83 15.40
N GLU A 121 -19.61 -1.33 14.33
CA GLU A 121 -19.47 -1.94 12.99
C GLU A 121 -17.99 -1.95 12.59
N LEU A 122 -17.49 -3.09 12.12
CA LEU A 122 -16.09 -3.24 11.70
C LEU A 122 -15.96 -2.89 10.21
N PHE A 123 -14.86 -2.25 9.84
CA PHE A 123 -14.55 -2.03 8.43
C PHE A 123 -14.10 -3.35 7.80
N ILE A 124 -14.96 -3.92 6.94
CA ILE A 124 -14.67 -5.14 6.18
C ILE A 124 -14.69 -4.76 4.70
N THR A 125 -13.75 -5.29 3.93
CA THR A 125 -13.67 -5.05 2.48
C THR A 125 -13.62 -6.37 1.71
N GLU A 126 -14.01 -6.35 0.43
CA GLU A 126 -13.66 -7.41 -0.52
C GLU A 126 -12.14 -7.41 -0.72
N GLY A 127 -11.49 -8.57 -0.79
CA GLY A 127 -10.02 -8.67 -0.77
C GLY A 127 -9.42 -9.25 -2.06
N ASP A 128 -8.28 -8.74 -2.50
CA ASP A 128 -7.58 -9.24 -3.69
C ASP A 128 -6.76 -10.53 -3.42
N MET A 129 -6.61 -11.35 -4.47
CA MET A 129 -5.87 -12.61 -4.54
C MET A 129 -4.36 -12.46 -4.42
N LYS A 130 -3.81 -11.29 -4.79
CA LYS A 130 -2.36 -11.12 -5.02
C LYS A 130 -1.54 -10.82 -3.78
N GLU A 131 -2.14 -10.21 -2.76
CA GLU A 131 -1.42 -9.75 -1.56
C GLU A 131 -1.77 -10.59 -0.33
N VAL A 132 -0.93 -11.60 -0.08
CA VAL A 132 -0.90 -12.34 1.19
C VAL A 132 0.26 -11.81 2.02
N HIS A 133 0.04 -10.64 2.63
CA HIS A 133 1.01 -9.97 3.50
C HIS A 133 1.32 -10.82 4.73
N GLN A 134 2.51 -11.41 4.75
CA GLN A 134 3.00 -12.31 5.82
C GLN A 134 3.45 -11.56 7.08
N GLU A 135 3.28 -10.24 7.10
CA GLU A 135 3.81 -9.31 8.11
C GLU A 135 3.10 -9.31 9.47
N HIS A 136 3.80 -8.82 10.49
CA HIS A 136 3.33 -8.70 11.87
C HIS A 136 2.09 -7.80 12.04
N GLU A 137 1.44 -7.95 13.20
CA GLU A 137 0.18 -7.27 13.54
C GLU A 137 0.33 -5.74 13.61
N ILE A 138 1.49 -5.24 14.03
CA ILE A 138 1.76 -3.79 14.14
C ILE A 138 2.03 -3.16 12.77
N LEU A 139 2.80 -3.84 11.91
CA LEU A 139 3.13 -3.36 10.57
C LEU A 139 1.87 -3.17 9.73
N LYS A 140 0.90 -4.09 9.89
CA LYS A 140 -0.44 -3.99 9.31
C LYS A 140 -1.25 -2.77 9.78
N ILE A 141 -0.96 -2.18 10.95
CA ILE A 141 -1.60 -0.93 11.39
C ILE A 141 -1.03 0.24 10.58
N ASP A 142 0.30 0.34 10.50
CA ASP A 142 0.96 1.39 9.70
C ASP A 142 0.58 1.23 8.21
N ASP A 143 0.43 0.01 7.70
CA ASP A 143 -0.06 -0.28 6.34
C ASP A 143 -1.56 0.01 6.12
N ALA A 144 -2.39 -0.20 7.13
CA ALA A 144 -3.78 0.27 7.10
C ALA A 144 -3.86 1.80 7.12
N PHE A 145 -2.88 2.49 7.73
CA PHE A 145 -2.72 3.93 7.52
C PHE A 145 -2.20 4.24 6.11
N LYS A 146 -1.26 3.47 5.53
CA LYS A 146 -0.79 3.68 4.14
C LYS A 146 -1.90 3.54 3.09
N ASN A 147 -2.99 2.81 3.38
CA ASN A 147 -4.10 2.55 2.46
C ASN A 147 -3.59 2.15 1.07
N LYS A 148 -2.97 0.97 0.94
CA LYS A 148 -2.99 0.28 -0.36
C LYS A 148 -4.46 -0.02 -0.70
N GLN A 149 -5.10 0.90 -1.42
CA GLN A 149 -6.38 0.63 -2.06
C GLN A 149 -6.12 -0.14 -3.36
N THR A 150 -5.97 -1.45 -3.22
CA THR A 150 -6.81 -2.33 -4.05
C THR A 150 -8.25 -1.81 -3.98
N GLN A 151 -9.02 -1.92 -5.07
CA GLN A 151 -10.32 -1.24 -5.27
C GLN A 151 -11.45 -1.86 -4.42
N ASP A 152 -11.17 -2.01 -3.13
CA ASP A 152 -11.82 -2.89 -2.19
C ASP A 152 -13.10 -2.24 -1.69
N LYS A 153 -14.19 -2.56 -2.38
CA LYS A 153 -15.53 -2.14 -2.01
C LYS A 153 -15.81 -2.48 -0.54
N PRO A 154 -16.24 -1.52 0.30
CA PRO A 154 -16.61 -1.82 1.67
C PRO A 154 -17.86 -2.71 1.67
N ILE A 155 -17.84 -3.75 2.51
CA ILE A 155 -18.92 -4.73 2.63
C ILE A 155 -19.42 -4.77 4.07
N LYS A 156 -20.73 -4.93 4.25
CA LYS A 156 -21.26 -5.24 5.58
C LYS A 156 -21.10 -6.73 5.87
N CYS A 157 -20.84 -7.08 7.12
CA CYS A 157 -20.71 -8.47 7.54
C CYS A 157 -21.94 -9.31 7.14
N ASN A 158 -23.14 -8.75 7.26
CA ASN A 158 -24.39 -9.42 6.87
C ASN A 158 -24.57 -9.59 5.35
N ASP A 159 -23.83 -8.87 4.51
CA ASP A 159 -23.95 -8.96 3.04
C ASP A 159 -23.03 -10.02 2.41
N ILE A 160 -22.12 -10.61 3.19
CA ILE A 160 -21.09 -11.57 2.75
C ILE A 160 -21.67 -12.69 1.86
N PHE A 161 -22.71 -13.39 2.31
CA PHE A 161 -23.34 -14.47 1.53
C PHE A 161 -24.26 -13.97 0.40
N THR A 162 -24.63 -12.70 0.41
CA THR A 162 -25.38 -12.04 -0.68
C THR A 162 -24.44 -11.63 -1.81
N LEU A 163 -23.20 -11.23 -1.50
CA LEU A 163 -22.13 -10.97 -2.46
C LEU A 163 -21.61 -12.27 -3.07
N LEU A 164 -21.31 -13.29 -2.25
CA LEU A 164 -20.89 -14.61 -2.73
C LEU A 164 -21.86 -15.20 -3.78
N ARG A 165 -23.17 -14.99 -3.61
CA ARG A 165 -24.21 -15.42 -4.57
C ARG A 165 -24.12 -14.72 -5.94
N LYS A 166 -23.64 -13.48 -6.00
CA LYS A 166 -23.54 -12.70 -7.25
C LYS A 166 -22.33 -13.11 -8.10
N ASN A 167 -21.26 -13.63 -7.49
CA ASN A 167 -19.99 -13.91 -8.16
C ASN A 167 -19.86 -15.34 -8.73
N ASN A 168 -20.93 -16.15 -8.65
CA ASN A 168 -21.13 -17.45 -9.31
C ASN A 168 -20.30 -18.68 -8.84
N GLU A 169 -20.84 -19.86 -9.17
CA GLU A 169 -20.40 -21.25 -8.87
C GLU A 169 -19.99 -21.58 -7.42
N LYS A 170 -18.90 -21.02 -6.91
CA LYS A 170 -18.26 -21.41 -5.63
C LYS A 170 -19.06 -20.95 -4.42
N LYS A 171 -18.92 -21.68 -3.30
CA LYS A 171 -19.76 -21.49 -2.08
C LYS A 171 -18.98 -21.06 -0.84
N ILE A 172 -17.77 -20.50 -1.01
CA ILE A 172 -16.81 -20.32 0.08
C ILE A 172 -16.36 -18.88 0.22
N VAL A 173 -16.41 -18.39 1.45
CA VAL A 173 -15.87 -17.11 1.90
C VAL A 173 -14.62 -17.38 2.72
N LEU A 174 -13.52 -16.70 2.41
CA LEU A 174 -12.32 -16.66 3.26
C LEU A 174 -12.11 -15.23 3.77
N THR A 175 -12.13 -15.06 5.09
CA THR A 175 -11.94 -13.77 5.77
C THR A 175 -10.58 -13.72 6.44
N LYS A 176 -9.69 -12.85 5.93
CA LYS A 176 -8.37 -12.59 6.52
C LYS A 176 -8.40 -11.38 7.47
N GLY A 177 -7.44 -11.31 8.38
CA GLY A 177 -7.22 -10.15 9.26
C GLY A 177 -6.26 -10.47 10.42
N VAL A 178 -5.64 -9.46 11.01
CA VAL A 178 -4.69 -9.62 12.15
C VAL A 178 -5.37 -10.15 13.42
N ALA A 179 -4.62 -10.49 14.48
CA ALA A 179 -5.25 -10.80 15.77
C ALA A 179 -5.88 -9.53 16.37
N GLY A 180 -6.83 -9.72 17.29
CA GLY A 180 -7.56 -8.61 17.92
C GLY A 180 -8.48 -7.80 17.01
N ILE A 181 -8.40 -7.96 15.67
CA ILE A 181 -9.09 -7.11 14.67
C ILE A 181 -10.62 -7.27 14.62
N GLY A 182 -11.16 -8.29 15.31
CA GLY A 182 -12.61 -8.55 15.38
C GLY A 182 -13.15 -9.61 14.42
N LYS A 183 -12.33 -10.55 13.93
CA LYS A 183 -12.79 -11.69 13.08
C LYS A 183 -13.92 -12.50 13.76
N THR A 184 -13.66 -13.07 14.93
CA THR A 184 -14.65 -13.80 15.74
C THR A 184 -15.85 -12.93 16.14
N VAL A 185 -15.63 -11.65 16.44
CA VAL A 185 -16.70 -10.69 16.74
C VAL A 185 -17.63 -10.49 15.54
N SER A 186 -17.09 -10.48 14.31
CA SER A 186 -17.88 -10.42 13.07
C SER A 186 -18.73 -11.68 12.89
N VAL A 187 -18.15 -12.86 13.15
CA VAL A 187 -18.87 -14.14 13.13
C VAL A 187 -20.02 -14.16 14.15
N HIS A 188 -19.75 -13.77 15.41
CA HIS A 188 -20.78 -13.70 16.45
C HIS A 188 -21.87 -12.69 16.07
N LYS A 189 -21.52 -11.52 15.53
CA LYS A 189 -22.49 -10.52 15.08
C LYS A 189 -23.40 -11.04 13.96
N PHE A 190 -22.82 -11.73 12.96
CA PHE A 190 -23.59 -12.36 11.89
C PHE A 190 -24.59 -13.40 12.44
N ILE A 191 -24.13 -14.27 13.35
CA ILE A 191 -24.98 -15.29 13.98
C ILE A 191 -26.12 -14.62 14.78
N LEU A 192 -25.82 -13.57 15.54
CA LEU A 192 -26.82 -12.84 16.31
C LEU A 192 -27.87 -12.19 15.41
N ASP A 193 -27.47 -11.49 14.34
CA ASP A 193 -28.42 -10.86 13.41
C ASP A 193 -29.24 -11.87 12.58
N TRP A 194 -28.68 -13.05 12.27
CA TRP A 194 -29.42 -14.17 11.67
C TRP A 194 -30.45 -14.76 12.65
N ALA A 195 -30.05 -14.99 13.90
CA ALA A 195 -30.90 -15.59 14.92
C ALA A 195 -32.01 -14.65 15.43
N GLU A 196 -31.78 -13.33 15.37
CA GLU A 196 -32.77 -12.28 15.66
C GLU A 196 -33.60 -11.85 14.44
N GLU A 197 -33.48 -12.58 13.32
CA GLU A 197 -34.26 -12.40 12.10
C GLU A 197 -34.04 -11.06 11.37
N LYS A 198 -32.95 -10.36 11.69
CA LYS A 198 -32.56 -9.06 11.11
C LYS A 198 -31.91 -9.17 9.74
N ALA A 199 -31.25 -10.29 9.44
CA ALA A 199 -30.54 -10.51 8.16
C ALA A 199 -30.53 -11.99 7.75
N ASN A 200 -30.24 -12.27 6.47
CA ASN A 200 -29.96 -13.63 5.96
C ASN A 200 -31.05 -14.68 6.22
N GLN A 201 -32.33 -14.31 6.11
CA GLN A 201 -33.47 -15.22 6.36
C GLN A 201 -33.62 -16.35 5.32
N ASP A 202 -32.83 -16.32 4.25
CA ASP A 202 -32.71 -17.43 3.28
C ASP A 202 -31.80 -18.58 3.77
N ILE A 203 -31.14 -18.42 4.92
CA ILE A 203 -30.32 -19.45 5.58
C ILE A 203 -31.15 -20.10 6.69
N HIS A 204 -31.33 -21.42 6.59
CA HIS A 204 -32.17 -22.17 7.52
C HIS A 204 -31.42 -22.53 8.82
N CYS A 205 -30.12 -22.83 8.73
CA CYS A 205 -29.31 -23.32 9.84
C CYS A 205 -27.85 -22.85 9.72
N VAL A 206 -27.21 -22.47 10.83
CA VAL A 206 -25.83 -21.95 10.90
C VAL A 206 -25.05 -22.70 11.98
N PHE A 207 -24.05 -23.49 11.56
CA PHE A 207 -23.15 -24.20 12.47
C PHE A 207 -21.86 -23.41 12.68
N LEU A 208 -21.50 -23.16 13.95
CA LEU A 208 -20.24 -22.52 14.34
C LEU A 208 -19.26 -23.59 14.81
N LEU A 209 -18.09 -23.63 14.17
CA LEU A 209 -17.12 -24.72 14.29
C LEU A 209 -15.70 -24.16 14.48
N PRO A 210 -15.33 -23.70 15.69
CA PRO A 210 -14.01 -23.10 15.93
C PRO A 210 -12.87 -24.13 15.78
N PHE A 211 -11.83 -23.82 15.01
CA PHE A 211 -10.70 -24.74 14.78
C PHE A 211 -9.99 -25.16 16.07
N ARG A 212 -9.87 -24.24 17.04
CA ARG A 212 -9.43 -24.52 18.41
C ARG A 212 -10.16 -25.70 19.07
N GLU A 213 -11.47 -25.83 18.88
CA GLU A 213 -12.28 -26.93 19.42
C GLU A 213 -12.21 -28.19 18.54
N ILE A 214 -12.10 -28.02 17.22
CA ILE A 214 -11.95 -29.11 16.25
C ILE A 214 -10.68 -29.93 16.55
N ASN A 215 -9.57 -29.26 16.88
CA ASN A 215 -8.30 -29.88 17.26
C ASN A 215 -8.39 -30.87 18.43
N CYS A 216 -9.45 -30.80 19.25
CA CYS A 216 -9.64 -31.70 20.40
C CYS A 216 -10.25 -33.06 20.02
N ILE A 217 -10.67 -33.25 18.77
CA ILE A 217 -11.27 -34.51 18.30
C ILE A 217 -10.16 -35.53 17.97
N LYS A 218 -10.07 -36.59 18.79
CA LYS A 218 -9.06 -37.66 18.64
C LYS A 218 -9.51 -38.83 17.75
N ASP A 219 -10.80 -38.94 17.46
CA ASP A 219 -11.35 -40.10 16.74
C ASP A 219 -10.89 -40.06 15.29
N ARG A 220 -10.29 -41.17 14.82
CA ARG A 220 -9.68 -41.24 13.48
C ARG A 220 -10.70 -41.20 12.35
N GLU A 221 -11.93 -41.65 12.61
CA GLU A 221 -13.01 -41.73 11.62
C GLU A 221 -14.35 -41.34 12.27
N ILE A 222 -14.98 -40.28 11.74
CA ILE A 222 -16.28 -39.75 12.17
C ILE A 222 -17.08 -39.30 10.94
N ASN A 223 -18.41 -39.42 10.97
CA ASN A 223 -19.25 -38.89 9.88
C ASN A 223 -19.70 -37.45 10.19
N LEU A 224 -20.25 -36.73 9.20
CA LEU A 224 -20.56 -35.30 9.36
C LEU A 224 -21.59 -35.04 10.46
N HIS A 225 -22.59 -35.91 10.61
CA HIS A 225 -23.64 -35.74 11.63
C HIS A 225 -23.10 -35.95 13.05
N GLU A 226 -22.34 -37.04 13.26
CA GLU A 226 -21.62 -37.30 14.52
C GLU A 226 -20.62 -36.17 14.84
N PHE A 227 -19.98 -35.58 13.83
CA PHE A 227 -19.08 -34.44 13.99
C PHE A 227 -19.83 -33.19 14.48
N LEU A 228 -20.97 -32.83 13.88
CA LEU A 228 -21.75 -31.66 14.28
C LEU A 228 -22.40 -31.83 15.67
N GLN A 229 -22.85 -33.04 16.02
CA GLN A 229 -23.36 -33.36 17.37
C GLN A 229 -22.35 -33.04 18.49
N LYS A 230 -21.03 -33.08 18.21
CA LYS A 230 -19.97 -32.70 19.18
C LYS A 230 -19.86 -31.20 19.47
N PHE A 231 -20.61 -30.35 18.77
CA PHE A 231 -20.68 -28.89 18.96
C PHE A 231 -22.11 -28.41 19.23
N HIS A 232 -23.08 -29.18 18.74
CA HIS A 232 -24.52 -28.92 18.81
C HIS A 232 -25.27 -30.18 19.28
N PRO A 233 -25.27 -30.48 20.59
CA PRO A 233 -25.96 -31.65 21.14
C PRO A 233 -27.45 -31.70 20.81
N GLU A 234 -28.07 -30.55 20.54
CA GLU A 234 -29.46 -30.44 20.07
C GLU A 234 -29.77 -31.16 18.75
N LEU A 235 -28.75 -31.66 18.03
CA LEU A 235 -28.90 -32.56 16.88
C LEU A 235 -29.23 -34.02 17.24
N GLU A 236 -29.25 -34.38 18.53
CA GLU A 236 -29.58 -35.73 18.99
C GLU A 236 -31.07 -36.07 18.71
N GLY A 237 -31.31 -37.16 17.97
CA GLY A 237 -32.65 -37.63 17.61
C GLY A 237 -33.26 -37.07 16.31
N LEU A 238 -32.59 -36.13 15.62
CA LEU A 238 -33.07 -35.59 14.34
C LEU A 238 -32.80 -36.54 13.16
N GLU A 239 -33.76 -36.68 12.24
CA GLU A 239 -33.57 -37.51 11.04
C GLU A 239 -32.59 -36.85 10.04
N LYS A 240 -31.48 -37.52 9.77
CA LYS A 240 -30.33 -36.98 9.00
C LYS A 240 -30.73 -36.49 7.60
N THR A 241 -31.64 -37.19 6.93
CA THR A 241 -31.93 -37.01 5.50
C THR A 241 -32.62 -35.69 5.18
N LYS A 242 -33.54 -35.19 6.02
CA LYS A 242 -34.23 -33.91 5.78
C LYS A 242 -33.27 -32.72 5.93
N LEU A 243 -32.53 -32.65 7.04
CA LEU A 243 -31.65 -31.50 7.35
C LEU A 243 -30.63 -31.24 6.23
N TYR A 244 -29.97 -32.27 5.69
CA TYR A 244 -28.91 -32.09 4.69
C TYR A 244 -29.40 -31.97 3.24
N LYS A 245 -30.69 -32.25 2.97
CA LYS A 245 -31.28 -32.15 1.62
C LYS A 245 -32.19 -30.94 1.44
N GLU A 246 -32.98 -30.60 2.45
CA GLU A 246 -34.07 -29.62 2.35
C GLU A 246 -33.68 -28.26 2.93
N CYS A 247 -32.78 -28.22 3.93
CA CYS A 247 -32.34 -26.96 4.55
C CYS A 247 -31.11 -26.38 3.85
N ARG A 248 -31.08 -25.05 3.72
CA ARG A 248 -29.85 -24.35 3.31
C ARG A 248 -28.96 -24.08 4.52
N LEU A 249 -27.80 -24.74 4.53
CA LEU A 249 -26.86 -24.78 5.66
C LEU A 249 -25.66 -23.85 5.43
N VAL A 250 -25.18 -23.25 6.52
CA VAL A 250 -23.90 -22.54 6.58
C VAL A 250 -22.99 -23.17 7.63
N PHE A 251 -21.74 -23.41 7.26
CA PHE A 251 -20.69 -23.85 8.17
C PHE A 251 -19.67 -22.73 8.35
N ILE A 252 -19.57 -22.17 9.55
CA ILE A 252 -18.60 -21.12 9.90
C ILE A 252 -17.45 -21.75 10.68
N PHE A 253 -16.27 -21.80 10.07
CA PHE A 253 -15.04 -22.28 10.68
C PHE A 253 -14.17 -21.11 11.13
N ASP A 254 -14.16 -20.84 12.44
CA ASP A 254 -13.45 -19.70 13.01
C ASP A 254 -12.02 -20.08 13.43
N GLY A 255 -11.02 -19.27 13.04
CA GLY A 255 -9.63 -19.38 13.50
C GLY A 255 -8.76 -20.43 12.80
N LEU A 256 -8.73 -20.47 11.46
CA LEU A 256 -7.90 -21.41 10.68
C LEU A 256 -6.40 -21.37 11.05
N ASP A 257 -5.88 -20.22 11.50
CA ASP A 257 -4.52 -20.08 12.04
C ASP A 257 -4.24 -20.91 13.30
N GLU A 258 -5.27 -21.41 13.95
CA GLU A 258 -5.18 -22.28 15.13
C GLU A 258 -5.29 -23.77 14.77
N SER A 259 -5.54 -24.09 13.49
CA SER A 259 -5.73 -25.47 13.00
C SER A 259 -4.46 -26.32 13.12
N ARG A 260 -4.64 -27.59 13.49
CA ARG A 260 -3.60 -28.64 13.46
C ARG A 260 -3.90 -29.75 12.46
N LEU A 261 -4.88 -29.52 11.58
CA LEU A 261 -5.24 -30.45 10.51
C LEU A 261 -4.19 -30.40 9.38
N ALA A 262 -3.99 -31.52 8.67
CA ALA A 262 -2.99 -31.60 7.59
C ALA A 262 -3.45 -30.92 6.28
N LEU A 263 -4.75 -30.62 6.16
CA LEU A 263 -5.43 -29.91 5.09
C LEU A 263 -5.06 -30.40 3.69
N ASN A 264 -5.17 -31.71 3.47
CA ASN A 264 -4.72 -32.31 2.20
C ASN A 264 -5.73 -32.10 1.06
N PHE A 265 -5.65 -30.94 0.41
CA PHE A 265 -6.45 -30.61 -0.77
C PHE A 265 -6.11 -31.43 -2.03
N ASN A 266 -4.97 -32.14 -2.05
CA ASN A 266 -4.52 -32.93 -3.21
C ASN A 266 -5.03 -34.39 -3.19
N SER A 267 -5.61 -34.85 -2.09
CA SER A 267 -6.24 -36.17 -2.02
C SER A 267 -7.43 -36.27 -2.99
N THR A 268 -7.46 -37.34 -3.78
CA THR A 268 -8.60 -37.72 -4.63
C THR A 268 -9.72 -38.30 -3.77
N THR A 269 -10.44 -37.42 -3.08
CA THR A 269 -11.72 -37.77 -2.45
C THR A 269 -12.69 -38.26 -3.53
N SER A 270 -13.06 -39.53 -3.50
CA SER A 270 -13.97 -40.14 -4.48
C SER A 270 -15.27 -39.33 -4.62
N ARG A 271 -15.75 -39.14 -5.86
CA ARG A 271 -17.08 -38.57 -6.10
C ARG A 271 -18.11 -39.47 -5.41
N GLY A 272 -18.82 -38.93 -4.40
CA GLY A 272 -19.78 -39.70 -3.61
C GLY A 272 -19.37 -39.99 -2.17
N ALA A 273 -18.68 -39.06 -1.49
CA ALA A 273 -18.60 -39.08 -0.03
C ALA A 273 -20.00 -38.78 0.54
N ILE A 274 -20.74 -39.82 0.93
CA ILE A 274 -22.05 -39.69 1.57
C ILE A 274 -21.83 -39.09 2.97
N VAL A 275 -22.74 -38.22 3.41
CA VAL A 275 -22.78 -37.61 4.77
C VAL A 275 -22.60 -38.62 5.92
N GLU A 276 -22.95 -39.88 5.66
CA GLU A 276 -22.93 -41.02 6.59
C GLU A 276 -21.59 -41.75 6.66
N ASN A 277 -20.71 -41.57 5.66
CA ASN A 277 -19.39 -42.20 5.63
C ASN A 277 -18.50 -41.62 6.74
N LYS A 278 -17.90 -42.50 7.54
CA LYS A 278 -16.88 -42.07 8.51
C LYS A 278 -15.57 -41.76 7.80
N SER A 279 -14.95 -40.66 8.17
CA SER A 279 -13.66 -40.21 7.62
C SER A 279 -12.92 -39.33 8.62
N SER A 280 -11.67 -38.98 8.35
CA SER A 280 -10.95 -38.05 9.21
C SER A 280 -11.58 -36.66 9.16
N VAL A 281 -11.45 -35.90 10.25
CA VAL A 281 -11.91 -34.51 10.33
C VAL A 281 -11.33 -33.63 9.21
N ASP A 282 -10.10 -33.92 8.80
CA ASP A 282 -9.43 -33.31 7.65
C ASP A 282 -10.19 -33.53 6.32
N MET A 283 -10.66 -34.76 6.10
CA MET A 283 -11.44 -35.13 4.91
C MET A 283 -12.86 -34.58 4.95
N LEU A 284 -13.47 -34.43 6.13
CA LEU A 284 -14.74 -33.72 6.29
C LEU A 284 -14.60 -32.23 5.94
N PHE A 285 -13.62 -31.53 6.52
CA PHE A 285 -13.38 -30.11 6.22
C PHE A 285 -13.01 -29.88 4.75
N THR A 286 -12.01 -30.60 4.24
CA THR A 286 -11.63 -30.49 2.82
C THR A 286 -12.74 -30.94 1.88
N GLY A 287 -13.61 -31.87 2.29
CA GLY A 287 -14.79 -32.30 1.51
C GLY A 287 -15.92 -31.27 1.46
N LEU A 288 -16.14 -30.52 2.55
CA LEU A 288 -16.99 -29.32 2.54
C LEU A 288 -16.38 -28.23 1.66
N VAL A 289 -15.07 -27.98 1.78
CA VAL A 289 -14.39 -26.94 1.00
C VAL A 289 -14.25 -27.28 -0.50
N LYS A 290 -14.15 -28.57 -0.86
CA LYS A 290 -14.20 -29.02 -2.26
C LYS A 290 -15.65 -29.07 -2.81
N GLY A 291 -16.67 -28.88 -1.96
CA GLY A 291 -18.08 -29.07 -2.31
C GLY A 291 -18.46 -30.52 -2.62
N THR A 292 -17.63 -31.50 -2.26
CA THR A 292 -17.86 -32.93 -2.55
C THR A 292 -18.75 -33.63 -1.52
N LEU A 293 -18.85 -33.09 -0.31
CA LEU A 293 -19.66 -33.64 0.78
C LEU A 293 -21.09 -33.04 0.80
N LEU A 294 -21.21 -31.71 0.67
CA LEU A 294 -22.48 -30.99 0.60
C LEU A 294 -22.40 -29.85 -0.44
N PRO A 295 -22.72 -30.09 -1.73
CA PRO A 295 -22.56 -29.08 -2.79
C PRO A 295 -23.37 -27.79 -2.60
N SER A 296 -24.50 -27.87 -1.88
CA SER A 296 -25.42 -26.75 -1.63
C SER A 296 -25.09 -25.94 -0.38
N ALA A 297 -24.15 -26.39 0.46
CA ALA A 297 -23.78 -25.70 1.69
C ALA A 297 -22.87 -24.50 1.41
N LEU A 298 -22.99 -23.45 2.22
CA LEU A 298 -22.04 -22.34 2.21
C LEU A 298 -21.00 -22.56 3.32
N VAL A 299 -19.75 -22.22 3.03
CA VAL A 299 -18.66 -22.31 4.00
C VAL A 299 -18.06 -20.92 4.20
N TRP A 300 -17.87 -20.52 5.45
CA TRP A 300 -17.16 -19.28 5.80
C TRP A 300 -16.00 -19.63 6.72
N VAL A 301 -14.79 -19.26 6.33
CA VAL A 301 -13.58 -19.52 7.10
C VAL A 301 -12.95 -18.19 7.51
N THR A 302 -12.57 -18.04 8.79
CA THR A 302 -11.75 -16.89 9.25
C THR A 302 -10.31 -17.32 9.49
N SER A 303 -9.34 -16.44 9.25
CA SER A 303 -7.91 -16.74 9.42
C SER A 303 -7.03 -15.50 9.59
N ARG A 304 -5.82 -15.66 10.13
CA ARG A 304 -4.71 -14.72 9.89
C ARG A 304 -4.21 -14.84 8.44
N PRO A 305 -3.72 -13.75 7.81
CA PRO A 305 -3.21 -13.80 6.43
C PRO A 305 -2.20 -14.92 6.15
N ALA A 306 -1.27 -15.20 7.07
CA ALA A 306 -0.28 -16.26 6.92
C ALA A 306 -0.88 -17.68 6.79
N ALA A 307 -1.98 -17.96 7.50
CA ALA A 307 -2.64 -19.28 7.47
C ALA A 307 -3.74 -19.39 6.39
N ALA A 308 -4.24 -18.26 5.86
CA ALA A 308 -5.21 -18.24 4.78
C ALA A 308 -4.75 -19.04 3.53
N ASN A 309 -3.43 -19.05 3.27
CA ASN A 309 -2.79 -19.81 2.18
C ASN A 309 -2.95 -21.33 2.24
N GLN A 310 -3.35 -21.88 3.38
CA GLN A 310 -3.60 -23.32 3.51
C GLN A 310 -4.82 -23.76 2.69
N ILE A 311 -5.71 -22.84 2.31
CA ILE A 311 -6.86 -23.11 1.42
C ILE A 311 -6.52 -22.65 0.00
N PRO A 312 -6.45 -23.55 -1.00
CA PRO A 312 -6.14 -23.17 -2.37
C PRO A 312 -7.17 -22.18 -2.95
N PRO A 313 -6.75 -21.02 -3.50
CA PRO A 313 -7.67 -19.98 -3.98
C PRO A 313 -8.70 -20.44 -5.01
N ARG A 314 -8.40 -21.52 -5.76
CA ARG A 314 -9.36 -22.17 -6.68
C ARG A 314 -10.69 -22.57 -6.02
N TYR A 315 -10.74 -22.84 -4.72
CA TYR A 315 -11.97 -23.19 -4.00
C TYR A 315 -12.72 -21.99 -3.41
N VAL A 316 -12.06 -20.85 -3.24
CA VAL A 316 -12.66 -19.65 -2.64
C VAL A 316 -13.48 -18.88 -3.70
N GLY A 317 -14.70 -18.49 -3.33
CA GLY A 317 -15.61 -17.69 -4.17
C GLY A 317 -15.66 -16.21 -3.80
N LEU A 318 -15.34 -15.88 -2.54
CA LEU A 318 -15.23 -14.51 -2.06
C LEU A 318 -14.08 -14.40 -1.04
N PHE A 319 -13.11 -13.54 -1.31
CA PHE A 319 -12.11 -13.13 -0.33
C PHE A 319 -12.58 -11.85 0.36
N THR A 320 -12.35 -11.76 1.66
CA THR A 320 -12.72 -10.59 2.46
C THR A 320 -11.63 -10.30 3.49
N GLU A 321 -11.50 -9.04 3.91
CA GLU A 321 -10.53 -8.64 4.92
C GLU A 321 -11.19 -7.78 5.99
N VAL A 322 -11.03 -8.18 7.26
CA VAL A 322 -11.42 -7.34 8.41
C VAL A 322 -10.27 -6.40 8.69
N ARG A 323 -10.49 -5.10 8.45
CA ARG A 323 -9.52 -4.02 8.62
C ARG A 323 -9.63 -3.33 9.98
N GLY A 324 -10.65 -3.60 10.80
CA GLY A 324 -10.77 -3.03 12.16
C GLY A 324 -11.61 -1.75 12.22
N PHE A 325 -11.23 -0.79 13.07
CA PHE A 325 -11.96 0.46 13.27
C PHE A 325 -11.38 1.64 12.48
N THR A 326 -12.22 2.27 11.68
CA THR A 326 -11.99 3.62 11.13
C THR A 326 -12.01 4.69 12.24
N ASP A 327 -11.47 5.87 11.96
CA ASP A 327 -11.38 6.97 12.93
C ASP A 327 -12.72 7.34 13.62
N PRO A 328 -13.88 7.37 12.93
CA PRO A 328 -15.20 7.53 13.58
C PRO A 328 -15.61 6.32 14.45
N GLN A 329 -15.35 5.09 13.99
CA GLN A 329 -15.68 3.86 14.72
C GLN A 329 -14.89 3.74 16.04
N LYS A 330 -13.64 4.22 16.08
CA LYS A 330 -12.85 4.31 17.33
C LYS A 330 -13.62 5.11 18.40
N GLU A 331 -14.11 6.30 18.04
CA GLU A 331 -14.86 7.13 18.98
C GLU A 331 -16.22 6.53 19.34
N GLU A 332 -16.90 5.88 18.39
CA GLU A 332 -18.17 5.18 18.61
C GLU A 332 -17.99 4.07 19.67
N TYR A 333 -16.93 3.26 19.56
CA TYR A 333 -16.61 2.22 20.54
C TYR A 333 -16.44 2.81 21.94
N PHE A 334 -15.60 3.83 22.12
CA PHE A 334 -15.41 4.45 23.45
C PHE A 334 -16.70 5.07 24.01
N ARG A 335 -17.52 5.73 23.17
CA ARG A 335 -18.83 6.29 23.58
C ARG A 335 -19.86 5.23 23.94
N LYS A 336 -19.80 4.03 23.35
CA LYS A 336 -20.66 2.89 23.69
C LYS A 336 -20.18 2.15 24.96
N ARG A 337 -18.86 1.95 25.09
CA ARG A 337 -18.25 1.17 26.17
C ARG A 337 -18.25 1.91 27.52
N ILE A 338 -18.22 3.24 27.51
CA ILE A 338 -18.13 4.10 28.70
C ILE A 338 -19.45 4.88 28.86
N THR A 339 -20.26 4.47 29.84
CA THR A 339 -21.60 5.03 30.10
C THR A 339 -21.58 6.52 30.47
N ASP A 340 -20.53 6.98 31.15
CA ASP A 340 -20.32 8.39 31.47
C ASP A 340 -19.78 9.15 30.24
N LYS A 341 -20.63 9.99 29.65
CA LYS A 341 -20.30 10.80 28.47
C LYS A 341 -19.15 11.79 28.71
N THR A 342 -18.96 12.28 29.93
CA THR A 342 -17.88 13.22 30.26
C THR A 342 -16.53 12.48 30.32
N LEU A 343 -16.49 11.34 31.01
CA LEU A 343 -15.33 10.45 31.06
C LEU A 343 -14.98 9.91 29.67
N ALA A 344 -15.97 9.46 28.89
CA ALA A 344 -15.77 9.03 27.50
C ALA A 344 -15.14 10.13 26.64
N SER A 345 -15.59 11.38 26.79
CA SER A 345 -15.04 12.53 26.05
C SER A 345 -13.61 12.87 26.50
N ARG A 346 -13.31 12.80 27.81
CA ARG A 346 -11.93 12.96 28.35
C ARG A 346 -10.99 11.88 27.82
N ILE A 347 -11.43 10.61 27.81
CA ILE A 347 -10.68 9.47 27.28
C ILE A 347 -10.41 9.63 25.78
N ILE A 348 -11.44 9.93 24.97
CA ILE A 348 -11.26 10.17 23.53
C ILE A 348 -10.29 11.33 23.26
N SER A 349 -10.38 12.42 24.04
CA SER A 349 -9.45 13.55 23.94
C SER A 349 -8.01 13.12 24.25
N HIS A 350 -7.80 12.40 25.35
CA HIS A 350 -6.47 11.91 25.75
C HIS A 350 -5.87 10.96 24.70
N ILE A 351 -6.65 10.01 24.19
CA ILE A 351 -6.19 9.08 23.15
C ILE A 351 -5.81 9.85 21.87
N LYS A 352 -6.56 10.89 21.48
CA LYS A 352 -6.17 11.75 20.35
C LYS A 352 -4.84 12.46 20.59
N THR A 353 -4.63 13.03 21.77
CA THR A 353 -3.33 13.67 22.13
C THR A 353 -2.14 12.71 22.10
N SER A 354 -2.36 11.41 22.27
CA SER A 354 -1.34 10.37 22.12
C SER A 354 -1.53 9.58 20.82
N ARG A 355 -1.01 10.12 19.72
CA ARG A 355 -1.22 9.54 18.38
C ARG A 355 -0.86 8.05 18.30
N SER A 356 0.18 7.59 18.99
CA SER A 356 0.54 6.16 19.05
C SER A 356 -0.59 5.29 19.63
N LEU A 357 -1.25 5.74 20.70
CA LEU A 357 -2.45 5.08 21.24
C LEU A 357 -3.61 5.14 20.24
N TYR A 358 -3.84 6.28 19.59
CA TYR A 358 -4.90 6.45 18.58
C TYR A 358 -4.71 5.57 17.33
N ILE A 359 -3.44 5.33 16.94
CA ILE A 359 -3.04 4.42 15.87
C ILE A 359 -3.36 2.98 16.29
N MET A 360 -2.92 2.55 17.48
CA MET A 360 -3.20 1.19 17.98
C MET A 360 -4.69 0.90 18.18
N CYS A 361 -5.49 1.91 18.56
CA CYS A 361 -6.96 1.83 18.64
C CYS A 361 -7.65 1.53 17.29
N HIS A 362 -6.92 1.44 16.18
CA HIS A 362 -7.43 0.82 14.95
C HIS A 362 -7.83 -0.65 15.15
N ILE A 363 -7.12 -1.37 16.04
CA ILE A 363 -7.43 -2.75 16.41
C ILE A 363 -8.34 -2.75 17.66
N PRO A 364 -9.57 -3.32 17.62
CA PRO A 364 -10.53 -3.29 18.72
C PRO A 364 -10.01 -3.78 20.08
N VAL A 365 -9.11 -4.78 20.12
CA VAL A 365 -8.54 -5.27 21.38
C VAL A 365 -7.73 -4.20 22.12
N PHE A 366 -7.06 -3.30 21.39
CA PHE A 366 -6.35 -2.18 22.00
C PHE A 366 -7.33 -1.12 22.49
N CYS A 367 -8.47 -0.89 21.80
CA CYS A 367 -9.53 -0.05 22.36
C CYS A 367 -10.07 -0.60 23.68
N TRP A 368 -10.25 -1.91 23.80
CA TRP A 368 -10.68 -2.55 25.05
C TRP A 368 -9.66 -2.33 26.18
N ILE A 369 -8.38 -2.69 25.96
CA ILE A 369 -7.31 -2.49 26.95
C ILE A 369 -7.20 -1.00 27.35
N THR A 370 -7.19 -0.09 26.38
CA THR A 370 -7.11 1.35 26.61
C THR A 370 -8.33 1.88 27.37
N ALA A 371 -9.55 1.42 27.05
CA ALA A 371 -10.75 1.78 27.79
C ALA A 371 -10.68 1.32 29.25
N THR A 372 -10.30 0.05 29.49
CA THR A 372 -10.16 -0.51 30.85
C THR A 372 -9.14 0.26 31.68
N VAL A 373 -7.95 0.52 31.13
CA VAL A 373 -6.86 1.21 31.85
C VAL A 373 -7.20 2.68 32.10
N LEU A 374 -7.63 3.43 31.09
CA LEU A 374 -7.91 4.86 31.27
C LEU A 374 -9.16 5.10 32.12
N GLN A 375 -10.14 4.19 32.11
CA GLN A 375 -11.31 4.28 32.99
C GLN A 375 -10.90 4.15 34.46
N ASP A 376 -10.09 3.14 34.82
CA ASP A 376 -9.62 2.96 36.20
C ASP A 376 -8.73 4.12 36.66
N LEU A 377 -7.76 4.53 35.83
CA LEU A 377 -6.83 5.63 36.15
C LEU A 377 -7.54 6.97 36.34
N LEU A 378 -8.47 7.34 35.46
CA LEU A 378 -9.17 8.63 35.52
C LEU A 378 -10.28 8.70 36.59
N ILE A 379 -10.74 7.55 37.09
CA ILE A 379 -11.68 7.48 38.22
C ILE A 379 -10.92 7.55 39.55
N ASN A 380 -9.72 6.95 39.64
CA ASN A 380 -8.99 6.83 40.90
C ASN A 380 -7.95 7.95 41.15
N ASN A 381 -7.44 8.65 40.13
CA ASN A 381 -6.36 9.65 40.28
C ASN A 381 -6.74 11.08 39.86
N SER A 382 -6.23 12.07 40.60
CA SER A 382 -6.41 13.51 40.32
C SER A 382 -5.37 14.05 39.35
N GLU A 383 -5.70 14.03 38.05
CA GLU A 383 -5.15 14.79 36.91
C GLU A 383 -3.64 14.73 36.56
N GLU A 384 -2.72 14.44 37.48
CA GLU A 384 -1.27 14.39 37.18
C GLU A 384 -0.80 12.95 36.87
N ASN A 385 -0.18 12.78 35.69
CA ASN A 385 0.39 11.52 35.14
C ASN A 385 -0.62 10.41 34.76
N ILE A 386 -1.41 10.65 33.72
CA ILE A 386 -1.94 9.56 32.88
C ILE A 386 -0.75 8.91 32.15
N SER A 387 -0.63 7.58 32.22
CA SER A 387 0.46 6.79 31.62
C SER A 387 0.67 7.11 30.13
N THR A 388 1.92 7.36 29.75
CA THR A 388 2.25 7.96 28.44
C THR A 388 2.75 6.96 27.41
N THR A 389 3.29 5.82 27.84
CA THR A 389 3.87 4.79 26.98
C THR A 389 2.98 3.54 26.89
N LEU A 390 3.16 2.73 25.86
CA LEU A 390 2.44 1.47 25.70
C LEU A 390 2.78 0.49 26.83
N THR A 391 4.03 0.52 27.30
CA THR A 391 4.47 -0.32 28.41
C THR A 391 3.77 0.03 29.72
N GLU A 392 3.68 1.31 30.07
CA GLU A 392 2.95 1.75 31.28
C GLU A 392 1.47 1.32 31.22
N MET A 393 0.83 1.43 30.04
CA MET A 393 -0.55 0.96 29.83
C MET A 393 -0.70 -0.55 30.10
N TYR A 394 0.25 -1.39 29.67
CA TYR A 394 0.19 -2.84 29.91
C TYR A 394 0.53 -3.23 31.36
N ILE A 395 1.39 -2.46 32.04
CA ILE A 395 1.62 -2.61 33.48
C ILE A 395 0.35 -2.28 34.26
N HIS A 396 -0.33 -1.16 33.96
CA HIS A 396 -1.62 -0.84 34.58
C HIS A 396 -2.70 -1.89 34.25
N PHE A 397 -2.74 -2.43 33.04
CA PHE A 397 -3.63 -3.54 32.71
C PHE A 397 -3.36 -4.78 33.59
N LEU A 398 -2.10 -5.14 33.81
CA LEU A 398 -1.71 -6.21 34.75
C LEU A 398 -2.15 -5.91 36.18
N LEU A 399 -1.93 -4.69 36.68
CA LEU A 399 -2.36 -4.25 38.01
C LEU A 399 -3.87 -4.37 38.20
N ILE A 400 -4.66 -3.95 37.21
CA ILE A 400 -6.12 -4.04 37.22
C ILE A 400 -6.56 -5.52 37.26
N GLN A 401 -6.00 -6.38 36.40
CA GLN A 401 -6.37 -7.80 36.39
C GLN A 401 -6.03 -8.50 37.72
N MET A 402 -4.89 -8.18 38.34
CA MET A 402 -4.54 -8.75 39.65
C MET A 402 -5.45 -8.23 40.77
N ASN A 403 -5.83 -6.94 40.75
CA ASN A 403 -6.80 -6.37 41.68
C ASN A 403 -8.19 -7.06 41.54
N MET A 404 -8.68 -7.22 40.31
CA MET A 404 -9.95 -7.93 40.03
C MET A 404 -9.95 -9.39 40.51
N LYS A 405 -8.81 -10.09 40.38
CA LYS A 405 -8.64 -11.44 40.94
C LYS A 405 -8.76 -11.42 42.47
N ASN A 406 -7.98 -10.57 43.14
CA ASN A 406 -7.88 -10.53 44.60
C ASN A 406 -9.23 -10.16 45.25
N GLN A 407 -9.95 -9.18 44.72
CA GLN A 407 -11.29 -8.79 45.20
C GLN A 407 -12.31 -9.93 45.15
N LYS A 408 -12.11 -10.91 44.25
CA LYS A 408 -13.07 -11.98 43.97
C LYS A 408 -12.80 -13.28 44.72
N TYR A 409 -11.57 -13.47 45.23
CA TYR A 409 -11.14 -14.74 45.86
C TYR A 409 -10.50 -14.59 47.25
N ASP A 410 -9.92 -13.44 47.60
CA ASP A 410 -9.11 -13.29 48.82
C ASP A 410 -9.80 -12.49 49.96
N GLU A 411 -11.09 -12.16 49.81
CA GLU A 411 -11.95 -11.44 50.78
C GLU A 411 -11.30 -10.22 51.48
N GLN A 412 -10.63 -9.34 50.74
CA GLN A 412 -9.88 -8.21 51.30
C GLN A 412 -10.34 -6.82 50.83
N LYS A 413 -10.29 -5.85 51.76
CA LYS A 413 -10.49 -4.41 51.49
C LYS A 413 -9.45 -3.90 50.48
N LYS A 414 -9.82 -2.85 49.73
CA LYS A 414 -8.93 -2.09 48.82
C LYS A 414 -7.57 -1.82 49.50
N ARG A 415 -6.49 -2.26 48.84
CA ARG A 415 -5.08 -2.02 49.19
C ARG A 415 -4.42 -1.24 48.04
N GLU A 416 -3.19 -0.78 48.25
CA GLU A 416 -2.41 -0.14 47.18
C GLU A 416 -1.98 -1.14 46.10
N TYR A 417 -1.87 -0.68 44.85
CA TYR A 417 -1.61 -1.53 43.68
C TYR A 417 -0.31 -2.36 43.79
N THR A 418 0.70 -1.86 44.50
CA THR A 418 1.99 -2.54 44.76
C THR A 418 1.83 -3.82 45.59
N GLU A 419 0.95 -3.82 46.60
CA GLU A 419 0.67 -5.00 47.43
C GLU A 419 0.05 -6.15 46.60
N HIS A 420 -0.80 -5.82 45.61
CA HIS A 420 -1.47 -6.80 44.76
C HIS A 420 -0.51 -7.59 43.85
N LEU A 421 0.59 -6.97 43.39
CA LEU A 421 1.67 -7.66 42.68
C LEU A 421 2.42 -8.61 43.60
N GLN A 422 2.75 -8.16 44.82
CA GLN A 422 3.51 -8.96 45.78
C GLN A 422 2.75 -10.22 46.20
N LEU A 423 1.44 -10.12 46.42
CA LEU A 423 0.54 -11.25 46.69
C LEU A 423 0.51 -12.28 45.55
N ASN A 424 0.58 -11.84 44.29
CA ASN A 424 0.50 -12.71 43.11
C ASN A 424 1.86 -13.03 42.47
N ARG A 425 2.97 -12.65 43.12
CA ARG A 425 4.32 -12.63 42.53
C ARG A 425 4.71 -13.93 41.84
N THR A 426 4.53 -15.08 42.51
CA THR A 426 4.85 -16.41 41.97
C THR A 426 4.03 -16.73 40.73
N MET A 427 2.73 -16.43 40.75
CA MET A 427 1.83 -16.68 39.62
C MET A 427 2.21 -15.83 38.41
N ILE A 428 2.44 -14.52 38.61
CA ILE A 428 2.85 -13.60 37.55
C ILE A 428 4.19 -14.05 36.95
N SER A 429 5.14 -14.47 37.80
CA SER A 429 6.46 -14.95 37.36
C SER A 429 6.36 -16.21 36.49
N ASN A 430 5.48 -17.15 36.87
CA ASN A 430 5.25 -18.38 36.10
C ASN A 430 4.49 -18.12 34.79
N LEU A 431 3.53 -17.19 34.79
CA LEU A 431 2.83 -16.73 33.57
C LEU A 431 3.78 -16.03 32.61
N ALA A 432 4.66 -15.19 33.13
CA ALA A 432 5.71 -14.50 32.39
C ALA A 432 6.69 -15.51 31.76
N LYS A 433 7.10 -16.54 32.52
CA LYS A 433 7.92 -17.64 31.99
C LYS A 433 7.23 -18.36 30.83
N LEU A 434 5.97 -18.77 31.02
CA LEU A 434 5.18 -19.42 29.99
C LEU A 434 5.07 -18.56 28.72
N ALA A 435 4.83 -17.26 28.89
CA ALA A 435 4.74 -16.32 27.77
C ALA A 435 6.04 -16.27 26.96
N PHE A 436 7.19 -16.23 27.62
CA PHE A 436 8.50 -16.29 26.96
C PHE A 436 8.76 -17.63 26.27
N GLU A 437 8.45 -18.77 26.91
CA GLU A 437 8.60 -20.09 26.29
C GLU A 437 7.76 -20.27 25.03
N GLN A 438 6.50 -19.82 25.06
CA GLN A 438 5.64 -19.91 23.87
C GLN A 438 6.05 -18.89 22.80
N LEU A 439 6.56 -17.72 23.18
CA LEU A 439 7.10 -16.73 22.23
C LEU A 439 8.35 -17.27 21.51
N LYS A 440 9.29 -17.91 22.24
CA LYS A 440 10.48 -18.58 21.66
C LYS A 440 10.13 -19.65 20.61
N GLN A 441 8.93 -20.21 20.66
CA GLN A 441 8.44 -21.28 19.78
C GLN A 441 7.43 -20.81 18.72
N GLU A 442 7.16 -19.49 18.62
CA GLU A 442 6.07 -18.91 17.81
C GLU A 442 4.68 -19.54 18.09
N HIS A 443 4.45 -20.05 19.29
CA HIS A 443 3.20 -20.69 19.70
C HIS A 443 2.20 -19.69 20.32
N VAL A 444 0.95 -19.74 19.83
CA VAL A 444 -0.18 -18.93 20.33
C VAL A 444 -1.08 -19.72 21.30
N VAL A 445 -1.06 -21.06 21.23
CA VAL A 445 -1.91 -21.96 22.04
C VAL A 445 -1.06 -23.02 22.74
N PHE A 446 -1.36 -23.28 24.00
CA PHE A 446 -0.59 -24.15 24.91
C PHE A 446 -1.51 -25.02 25.78
N TYR A 447 -0.94 -26.02 26.45
CA TYR A 447 -1.68 -27.04 27.19
C TYR A 447 -1.33 -27.07 28.68
N GLU A 448 -2.12 -27.82 29.44
CA GLU A 448 -1.85 -28.16 30.85
C GLU A 448 -0.42 -28.70 31.09
N LYS A 449 0.16 -29.45 30.14
CA LYS A 449 1.56 -29.91 30.24
C LYS A 449 2.57 -28.75 30.21
N ASP A 450 2.27 -27.70 29.45
CA ASP A 450 3.14 -26.55 29.24
C ASP A 450 3.01 -25.57 30.43
N LEU A 451 1.79 -25.44 30.97
CA LEU A 451 1.52 -24.80 32.27
C LEU A 451 2.30 -25.48 33.40
N LYS A 452 2.19 -26.82 33.52
CA LYS A 452 2.93 -27.60 34.53
C LYS A 452 4.45 -27.49 34.38
N ALA A 453 4.96 -27.48 33.16
CA ALA A 453 6.39 -27.25 32.90
C ALA A 453 6.87 -25.86 33.37
N CYS A 454 5.97 -24.87 33.43
CA CYS A 454 6.23 -23.53 33.97
C CYS A 454 5.86 -23.38 35.45
N GLY A 455 5.54 -24.47 36.17
CA GLY A 455 5.15 -24.43 37.58
C GLY A 455 3.76 -23.84 37.84
N ILE A 456 2.87 -23.83 36.84
CA ILE A 456 1.48 -23.39 37.00
C ILE A 456 0.60 -24.61 37.21
N GLU A 457 0.05 -24.74 38.41
CA GLU A 457 -1.03 -25.69 38.66
C GLU A 457 -2.34 -25.17 38.08
N VAL A 458 -3.14 -26.08 37.49
CA VAL A 458 -4.47 -25.76 36.98
C VAL A 458 -5.46 -25.85 38.14
N SER A 459 -5.40 -24.86 39.03
CA SER A 459 -6.46 -24.57 39.99
C SER A 459 -7.50 -23.64 39.36
N LYS A 460 -8.60 -23.38 40.09
CA LYS A 460 -9.56 -22.34 39.73
C LYS A 460 -8.86 -21.00 39.51
N ASP A 461 -7.88 -20.63 40.33
CA ASP A 461 -7.22 -19.31 40.34
C ASP A 461 -6.53 -18.98 39.01
N THR A 462 -6.00 -20.00 38.31
CA THR A 462 -5.40 -19.90 36.98
C THR A 462 -6.44 -19.52 35.91
N GLU A 463 -7.72 -19.84 36.12
CA GLU A 463 -8.86 -19.49 35.25
C GLU A 463 -9.39 -18.04 35.47
N PHE A 464 -8.74 -17.23 36.30
CA PHE A 464 -9.24 -15.89 36.71
C PHE A 464 -8.32 -14.70 36.42
N THR A 465 -7.13 -14.89 35.86
CA THR A 465 -6.17 -13.78 35.69
C THR A 465 -6.53 -12.78 34.60
N GLY A 466 -7.56 -13.04 33.79
CA GLY A 466 -7.94 -12.18 32.65
C GLY A 466 -6.88 -12.03 31.54
N MET A 467 -5.71 -12.66 31.73
CA MET A 467 -4.55 -12.67 30.85
C MET A 467 -4.49 -13.95 30.02
N ILE A 468 -4.97 -15.07 30.57
CA ILE A 468 -5.17 -16.35 29.89
C ILE A 468 -6.67 -16.58 29.69
N ALA A 469 -7.04 -17.02 28.49
CA ALA A 469 -8.35 -17.59 28.19
C ALA A 469 -8.26 -19.12 28.20
N GLU A 470 -9.14 -19.76 28.98
CA GLU A 470 -9.35 -21.21 28.92
C GLU A 470 -10.34 -21.55 27.80
N ILE A 471 -9.93 -22.47 26.93
CA ILE A 471 -10.72 -22.96 25.79
C ILE A 471 -11.33 -24.31 26.20
N PHE A 472 -12.46 -24.26 26.89
CA PHE A 472 -13.15 -25.44 27.42
C PHE A 472 -13.62 -26.41 26.33
N LYS A 473 -13.62 -27.70 26.65
CA LYS A 473 -14.58 -28.66 26.06
C LYS A 473 -15.00 -29.72 27.09
N LYS A 474 -16.30 -29.86 27.31
CA LYS A 474 -16.91 -30.94 28.09
C LYS A 474 -17.21 -32.12 27.16
N VAL A 475 -16.65 -33.30 27.41
CA VAL A 475 -17.02 -34.56 26.76
C VAL A 475 -17.15 -35.64 27.85
N TYR A 476 -18.07 -36.58 27.68
CA TYR A 476 -18.55 -37.45 28.75
C TYR A 476 -17.48 -38.35 29.43
N VAL A 477 -17.64 -38.45 30.75
CA VAL A 477 -17.16 -39.42 31.76
C VAL A 477 -15.65 -39.59 32.06
N LEU A 478 -14.69 -39.64 31.12
CA LEU A 478 -13.35 -40.19 31.48
C LEU A 478 -12.08 -39.34 31.36
N HIS A 479 -11.95 -38.32 30.49
CA HIS A 479 -10.77 -37.43 30.52
C HIS A 479 -11.04 -36.03 29.97
N GLU A 480 -10.84 -35.01 30.80
CA GLU A 480 -10.72 -33.62 30.36
C GLU A 480 -9.35 -33.36 29.72
N LYS A 481 -9.29 -32.46 28.74
CA LYS A 481 -8.04 -31.85 28.25
C LYS A 481 -8.28 -30.36 28.08
N LYS A 482 -7.75 -29.57 29.01
CA LYS A 482 -7.82 -28.11 28.96
C LYS A 482 -6.78 -27.55 27.99
N VAL A 483 -7.19 -26.57 27.18
CA VAL A 483 -6.35 -25.85 26.22
C VAL A 483 -6.43 -24.36 26.54
N PHE A 484 -5.32 -23.65 26.38
CA PHE A 484 -5.17 -22.28 26.87
C PHE A 484 -4.48 -21.41 25.82
N CYS A 485 -4.76 -20.12 25.85
CA CYS A 485 -4.05 -19.09 25.09
C CYS A 485 -3.99 -17.80 25.92
N PHE A 486 -3.09 -16.87 25.58
CA PHE A 486 -3.20 -15.51 26.09
C PHE A 486 -4.38 -14.79 25.41
N VAL A 487 -5.02 -13.84 26.10
CA VAL A 487 -6.17 -13.09 25.54
C VAL A 487 -5.81 -12.28 24.29
N HIS A 488 -4.54 -11.89 24.16
CA HIS A 488 -3.97 -11.35 22.92
C HIS A 488 -2.47 -11.63 22.83
N LEU A 489 -1.91 -11.63 21.61
CA LEU A 489 -0.46 -11.85 21.39
C LEU A 489 0.38 -10.77 22.10
N SER A 490 -0.09 -9.51 22.09
CA SER A 490 0.57 -8.42 22.82
C SER A 490 0.68 -8.64 24.34
N VAL A 491 -0.25 -9.38 24.94
CA VAL A 491 -0.17 -9.76 26.37
C VAL A 491 0.93 -10.81 26.59
N GLN A 492 1.07 -11.76 25.65
CA GLN A 492 2.18 -12.72 25.64
C GLN A 492 3.53 -12.02 25.47
N GLU A 493 3.64 -11.10 24.51
CA GLU A 493 4.88 -10.32 24.27
C GLU A 493 5.25 -9.42 25.47
N PHE A 494 4.26 -8.79 26.12
CA PHE A 494 4.46 -8.01 27.34
C PHE A 494 4.96 -8.88 28.50
N LEU A 495 4.26 -9.98 28.81
CA LEU A 495 4.64 -10.87 29.90
C LEU A 495 5.99 -11.55 29.65
N ALA A 496 6.33 -11.84 28.39
CA ALA A 496 7.66 -12.31 28.01
C ALA A 496 8.75 -11.26 28.28
N ALA A 497 8.50 -9.98 27.99
CA ALA A 497 9.44 -8.90 28.30
C ALA A 497 9.66 -8.73 29.82
N VAL A 498 8.59 -8.83 30.61
CA VAL A 498 8.66 -8.87 32.08
C VAL A 498 9.52 -10.06 32.55
N HIS A 499 9.36 -11.24 31.95
CA HIS A 499 10.17 -12.41 32.31
C HIS A 499 11.66 -12.21 32.04
N VAL A 500 12.02 -11.69 30.86
CA VAL A 500 13.41 -11.46 30.48
C VAL A 500 14.08 -10.45 31.41
N PHE A 501 13.39 -9.37 31.79
CA PHE A 501 13.90 -8.41 32.77
C PHE A 501 14.06 -9.04 34.16
N LEU A 502 13.11 -9.87 34.62
CA LEU A 502 13.25 -10.62 35.88
C LEU A 502 14.41 -11.63 35.84
N CYS A 503 14.65 -12.30 34.72
CA CYS A 503 15.81 -13.20 34.58
C CYS A 503 17.15 -12.44 34.63
N TYR A 504 17.22 -11.23 34.09
CA TYR A 504 18.38 -10.34 34.25
C TYR A 504 18.62 -9.98 35.72
N LEU A 505 17.62 -9.45 36.44
CA LEU A 505 17.76 -9.04 37.85
C LEU A 505 18.12 -10.22 38.78
N ASN A 506 17.67 -11.43 38.46
CA ASN A 506 17.99 -12.65 39.21
C ASN A 506 19.24 -13.39 38.69
N LYS A 507 19.97 -12.84 37.70
CA LYS A 507 21.16 -13.45 37.05
C LYS A 507 20.94 -14.86 36.48
N ASN A 508 19.73 -15.15 35.99
CA ASN A 508 19.36 -16.43 35.41
C ASN A 508 19.81 -16.52 33.93
N MET A 509 21.11 -16.77 33.72
CA MET A 509 21.74 -16.75 32.39
C MET A 509 21.19 -17.83 31.43
N GLN A 510 20.66 -18.94 31.94
CA GLN A 510 20.12 -20.03 31.10
C GLN A 510 18.95 -19.57 30.22
N GLU A 511 18.06 -18.73 30.75
CA GLU A 511 16.93 -18.18 29.99
C GLU A 511 17.36 -17.06 29.03
N LEU A 512 18.38 -16.28 29.42
CA LEU A 512 18.91 -15.18 28.61
C LEU A 512 19.68 -15.67 27.38
N GLN A 513 20.21 -16.90 27.40
CA GLN A 513 20.96 -17.52 26.29
C GLN A 513 20.25 -17.42 24.93
N PHE A 514 18.91 -17.33 24.89
CA PHE A 514 18.14 -17.13 23.66
C PHE A 514 18.62 -15.93 22.80
N PHE A 515 19.18 -14.89 23.42
CA PHE A 515 19.67 -13.69 22.73
C PHE A 515 21.14 -13.78 22.28
N PHE A 516 21.88 -14.81 22.71
CA PHE A 516 23.32 -14.91 22.56
C PHE A 516 23.72 -16.14 21.74
N ASP A 517 24.62 -15.96 20.78
CA ASP A 517 25.10 -17.05 19.91
C ASP A 517 26.10 -17.98 20.64
N GLU A 518 26.80 -17.47 21.67
CA GLU A 518 27.69 -18.23 22.57
C GLU A 518 27.30 -18.02 24.04
N PRO A 519 27.71 -18.89 24.98
CA PRO A 519 27.45 -18.69 26.41
C PRO A 519 28.29 -17.55 27.00
N GLU A 520 27.62 -16.50 27.49
CA GLU A 520 28.28 -15.35 28.14
C GLU A 520 28.08 -15.38 29.66
N GLU A 521 29.17 -15.28 30.43
CA GLU A 521 29.14 -15.14 31.89
C GLU A 521 29.14 -13.65 32.29
N ASN A 522 28.17 -13.23 33.11
CA ASN A 522 27.96 -11.84 33.60
C ASN A 522 27.55 -10.80 32.53
N ILE A 523 26.46 -11.09 31.82
CA ILE A 523 25.77 -10.14 30.91
C ILE A 523 25.35 -8.86 31.66
N THR A 524 25.67 -7.68 31.12
CA THR A 524 25.12 -6.38 31.56
C THR A 524 23.76 -6.08 30.92
N LEU A 525 22.94 -5.22 31.54
CA LEU A 525 21.67 -4.79 30.94
C LEU A 525 21.86 -4.18 29.54
N GLN A 526 22.93 -3.42 29.34
CA GLN A 526 23.26 -2.82 28.05
C GLN A 526 23.45 -3.90 26.96
N GLU A 527 24.22 -4.95 27.25
CA GLU A 527 24.46 -6.05 26.30
C GLU A 527 23.18 -6.83 26.01
N LEU A 528 22.38 -7.14 27.03
CA LEU A 528 21.07 -7.79 26.86
C LEU A 528 20.16 -6.99 25.93
N LEU A 529 20.03 -5.67 26.15
CA LEU A 529 19.20 -4.80 25.32
C LEU A 529 19.74 -4.70 23.88
N GLN A 530 21.06 -4.61 23.69
CA GLN A 530 21.66 -4.59 22.35
C GLN A 530 21.44 -5.91 21.59
N LYS A 531 21.59 -7.06 22.25
CA LYS A 531 21.36 -8.38 21.64
C LYS A 531 19.86 -8.60 21.36
N ALA A 532 18.96 -8.10 22.21
CA ALA A 532 17.52 -8.11 21.95
C ALA A 532 17.16 -7.27 20.69
N VAL A 533 17.77 -6.08 20.52
CA VAL A 533 17.63 -5.27 19.30
C VAL A 533 18.10 -6.04 18.05
N ASP A 534 19.28 -6.67 18.11
CA ASP A 534 19.79 -7.43 16.96
C ASP A 534 18.98 -8.71 16.68
N LYS A 535 18.41 -9.37 17.70
CA LYS A 535 17.51 -10.52 17.53
C LYS A 535 16.19 -10.11 16.87
N ALA A 536 15.57 -9.02 17.33
CA ALA A 536 14.34 -8.50 16.72
C ALA A 536 14.56 -8.06 15.26
N ARG A 537 15.66 -7.36 14.97
CA ARG A 537 16.03 -6.95 13.60
C ARG A 537 16.28 -8.11 12.64
N LYS A 538 16.68 -9.29 13.16
CA LYS A 538 16.82 -10.54 12.39
C LYS A 538 15.47 -11.28 12.19
N SER A 539 14.37 -10.85 12.83
CA SER A 539 13.06 -11.50 12.71
C SER A 539 12.34 -11.03 11.44
N GLU A 540 12.36 -11.85 10.39
CA GLU A 540 11.64 -11.59 9.12
C GLU A 540 10.13 -11.35 9.30
N ARG A 541 9.55 -11.85 10.40
CA ARG A 541 8.12 -11.74 10.72
C ARG A 541 7.79 -10.65 11.75
N GLY A 542 8.78 -9.91 12.26
CA GLY A 542 8.58 -8.88 13.29
C GLY A 542 8.04 -9.40 14.63
N HIS A 543 8.06 -10.72 14.90
CA HIS A 543 7.39 -11.34 16.07
C HIS A 543 8.05 -11.01 17.43
N LEU A 544 9.12 -10.23 17.44
CA LEU A 544 9.79 -9.71 18.63
C LEU A 544 9.67 -8.18 18.76
N ASP A 545 8.98 -7.51 17.83
CA ASP A 545 8.99 -6.05 17.76
C ASP A 545 8.28 -5.42 18.96
N LEU A 546 7.12 -5.96 19.34
CA LEU A 546 6.37 -5.46 20.49
C LEU A 546 6.98 -5.92 21.81
N PHE A 547 7.49 -7.15 21.87
CA PHE A 547 8.34 -7.63 22.96
C PHE A 547 9.52 -6.67 23.22
N LEU A 548 10.22 -6.21 22.17
CA LEU A 548 11.34 -5.29 22.30
C LEU A 548 10.90 -3.92 22.85
N ARG A 549 9.78 -3.37 22.35
CA ARG A 549 9.19 -2.12 22.88
C ARG A 549 8.90 -2.23 24.37
N PHE A 550 8.25 -3.31 24.79
CA PHE A 550 7.97 -3.56 26.21
C PHE A 550 9.24 -3.74 27.04
N LEU A 551 10.23 -4.49 26.55
CA LEU A 551 11.49 -4.68 27.26
C LEU A 551 12.22 -3.34 27.48
N MET A 552 12.24 -2.46 26.48
CA MET A 552 12.80 -1.11 26.59
C MET A 552 12.02 -0.28 27.62
N GLY A 553 10.69 -0.20 27.51
CA GLY A 553 9.86 0.57 28.43
C GLY A 553 9.92 0.08 29.88
N ILE A 554 10.09 -1.23 30.13
CA ILE A 554 10.21 -1.82 31.47
C ILE A 554 11.49 -1.33 32.18
N THR A 555 12.55 -1.01 31.44
CA THR A 555 13.81 -0.53 32.06
C THR A 555 13.69 0.85 32.71
N LEU A 556 12.72 1.68 32.33
CA LEU A 556 12.50 2.99 32.94
C LEU A 556 12.13 2.86 34.43
N GLU A 557 12.68 3.75 35.26
CA GLU A 557 12.36 3.83 36.68
C GLU A 557 10.85 3.96 36.95
N SER A 558 10.12 4.74 36.13
CA SER A 558 8.65 4.87 36.26
C SER A 558 7.92 3.53 36.08
N SER A 559 8.38 2.69 35.15
CA SER A 559 7.85 1.35 34.91
C SER A 559 8.27 0.37 36.01
N GLN A 560 9.52 0.44 36.47
CA GLN A 560 10.01 -0.39 37.58
C GLN A 560 9.25 -0.11 38.88
N ASN A 561 8.95 1.16 39.18
CA ASN A 561 8.20 1.56 40.36
C ASN A 561 6.76 0.99 40.34
N LEU A 562 6.10 0.97 39.17
CA LEU A 562 4.81 0.28 39.01
C LEU A 562 4.90 -1.25 39.16
N LEU A 563 6.09 -1.83 39.01
CA LEU A 563 6.38 -3.26 39.13
C LEU A 563 7.05 -3.67 40.46
N GLN A 564 7.13 -2.76 41.45
CA GLN A 564 7.94 -2.94 42.67
C GLN A 564 7.57 -4.19 43.49
N GLY A 565 6.33 -4.68 43.44
CA GLY A 565 5.92 -5.94 44.09
C GLY A 565 6.36 -7.23 43.37
N LEU A 566 6.87 -7.12 42.14
CA LEU A 566 7.30 -8.23 41.29
C LEU A 566 8.84 -8.32 41.17
N ILE A 567 9.50 -7.19 40.93
CA ILE A 567 10.97 -7.11 40.82
C ILE A 567 11.67 -7.31 42.19
N PRO A 568 12.85 -7.94 42.25
CA PRO A 568 13.57 -8.15 43.51
C PRO A 568 14.19 -6.88 44.11
N HIS A 569 14.54 -5.91 43.25
CA HIS A 569 15.07 -4.58 43.58
C HIS A 569 14.87 -3.68 42.35
N THR A 570 14.88 -2.36 42.55
CA THR A 570 14.98 -1.39 41.45
C THR A 570 16.44 -1.33 40.98
N GLU A 571 16.67 -1.47 39.68
CA GLU A 571 17.98 -1.34 39.05
C GLU A 571 18.17 0.12 38.58
N ASP A 572 19.34 0.73 38.85
CA ASP A 572 19.70 2.01 38.24
C ASP A 572 20.08 1.78 36.76
N THR A 573 19.10 1.98 35.91
CA THR A 573 19.22 1.82 34.46
C THR A 573 19.67 3.09 33.75
N THR A 574 19.91 4.20 34.45
CA THR A 574 20.12 5.54 33.86
C THR A 574 21.22 5.55 32.80
N GLU A 575 22.36 4.93 33.09
CA GLU A 575 23.51 4.89 32.17
C GLU A 575 23.28 3.88 31.02
N SER A 576 22.66 2.74 31.32
CA SER A 576 22.26 1.74 30.31
C SER A 576 21.26 2.33 29.30
N ILE A 577 20.29 3.12 29.77
CA ILE A 577 19.29 3.82 28.93
C ILE A 577 19.95 4.85 28.03
N LYS A 578 20.88 5.68 28.54
CA LYS A 578 21.63 6.64 27.70
C LYS A 578 22.39 5.92 26.58
N LYS A 579 23.08 4.82 26.90
CA LYS A 579 23.87 4.04 25.94
C LYS A 579 23.00 3.32 24.90
N ILE A 580 21.90 2.68 25.30
CA ILE A 580 21.00 2.03 24.34
C ILE A 580 20.27 3.06 23.46
N SER A 581 19.86 4.21 23.99
CA SER A 581 19.26 5.29 23.19
C SER A 581 20.26 5.86 22.15
N ALA A 582 21.54 6.00 22.51
CA ALA A 582 22.59 6.36 21.56
C ALA A 582 22.79 5.26 20.49
N HIS A 583 22.80 3.99 20.89
CA HIS A 583 22.91 2.84 19.99
C HIS A 583 21.75 2.76 19.00
N LEU A 584 20.51 2.92 19.46
CA LEU A 584 19.31 2.95 18.61
C LEU A 584 19.40 4.07 17.56
N LYS A 585 19.80 5.28 17.95
CA LYS A 585 20.01 6.41 17.02
C LYS A 585 21.17 6.18 16.05
N GLN A 586 22.19 5.41 16.43
CA GLN A 586 23.26 4.99 15.53
C GLN A 586 22.73 3.98 14.50
N ARG A 587 21.97 2.95 14.92
CA ARG A 587 21.36 1.97 14.00
C ARG A 587 20.38 2.62 12.99
N GLN A 588 19.69 3.70 13.36
CA GLN A 588 18.85 4.47 12.42
C GLN A 588 19.63 5.10 11.24
N LYS A 589 20.95 5.27 11.36
CA LYS A 589 21.81 5.79 10.28
C LYS A 589 22.26 4.68 9.32
N GLU A 590 22.13 3.41 9.71
CA GLU A 590 22.39 2.24 8.88
C GLU A 590 21.24 2.02 7.87
N ASN A 591 21.47 1.17 6.87
CA ASN A 591 20.43 0.79 5.92
C ASN A 591 19.71 -0.48 6.41
N ILE A 592 18.62 -0.29 7.15
CA ILE A 592 17.76 -1.36 7.68
C ILE A 592 16.38 -1.33 7.01
N SER A 593 15.58 -2.39 7.23
CA SER A 593 14.22 -2.47 6.70
C SER A 593 13.32 -1.36 7.28
N ASP A 594 12.23 -1.07 6.58
CA ASP A 594 11.31 0.00 6.95
C ASP A 594 10.66 -0.30 8.31
N GLU A 595 10.23 -1.55 8.45
CA GLU A 595 9.63 -2.19 9.62
C GLU A 595 10.54 -2.03 10.84
N ALA A 596 11.82 -2.44 10.70
CA ALA A 596 12.80 -2.34 11.75
C ALA A 596 13.09 -0.88 12.12
N SER A 597 13.27 0.02 11.13
CA SER A 597 13.53 1.44 11.40
C SER A 597 12.41 2.11 12.19
N VAL A 598 11.16 1.81 11.84
CA VAL A 598 9.98 2.31 12.55
C VAL A 598 9.89 1.67 13.94
N ASN A 599 10.19 0.37 14.08
CA ASN A 599 10.23 -0.29 15.38
C ASN A 599 11.29 0.30 16.34
N LEU A 600 12.52 0.55 15.86
CA LEU A 600 13.56 1.19 16.68
C LEU A 600 13.20 2.64 17.06
N PHE A 601 12.44 3.35 16.22
CA PHE A 601 11.89 4.66 16.58
C PHE A 601 10.84 4.55 17.69
N TYR A 602 9.91 3.60 17.61
CA TYR A 602 8.95 3.35 18.69
C TYR A 602 9.64 2.91 20.00
N CYS A 603 10.76 2.17 19.93
CA CYS A 603 11.57 1.85 21.12
C CYS A 603 12.14 3.10 21.81
N LEU A 604 12.56 4.13 21.06
CA LEU A 604 12.98 5.42 21.63
C LEU A 604 11.81 6.14 22.32
N LEU A 605 10.60 6.08 21.75
CA LEU A 605 9.39 6.64 22.39
C LEU A 605 9.01 5.92 23.69
N GLU A 606 9.15 4.58 23.74
CA GLU A 606 8.94 3.81 24.99
C GLU A 606 9.98 4.13 26.06
N LEU A 607 11.22 4.48 25.67
CA LEU A 607 12.25 5.03 26.55
C LEU A 607 12.04 6.52 26.91
N LYS A 608 10.91 7.12 26.48
CA LYS A 608 10.58 8.55 26.59
C LYS A 608 11.61 9.50 25.94
N ASP A 609 12.49 8.99 25.07
CA ASP A 609 13.48 9.77 24.34
C ASP A 609 12.86 10.40 23.07
N ARG A 610 12.42 11.65 23.21
CA ARG A 610 11.84 12.44 22.12
C ARG A 610 12.86 13.14 21.24
N SER A 611 14.16 13.06 21.53
CA SER A 611 15.17 13.90 20.86
C SER A 611 15.29 13.66 19.34
N LEU A 612 15.06 12.43 18.87
CA LEU A 612 15.01 12.12 17.43
C LEU A 612 13.73 12.66 16.77
N TYR A 613 12.60 12.60 17.45
CA TYR A 613 11.35 13.22 16.99
C TYR A 613 11.51 14.75 16.89
N GLU A 614 12.07 15.39 17.92
CA GLU A 614 12.37 16.82 17.96
C GLU A 614 13.43 17.23 16.93
N GLU A 615 14.39 16.36 16.60
CA GLU A 615 15.33 16.57 15.51
C GLU A 615 14.62 16.61 14.15
N LEU A 616 13.76 15.62 13.86
CA LEU A 616 13.00 15.57 12.62
C LEU A 616 11.98 16.72 12.52
N GLN A 617 11.34 17.14 13.62
CA GLN A 617 10.48 18.32 13.65
C GLN A 617 11.26 19.63 13.41
N ARG A 618 12.48 19.75 13.95
CA ARG A 618 13.40 20.86 13.62
C ARG A 618 13.82 20.84 12.15
N TYR A 619 14.01 19.67 11.55
CA TYR A 619 14.33 19.57 10.12
C TYR A 619 13.19 20.07 9.23
N LEU A 620 11.93 19.79 9.60
CA LEU A 620 10.74 20.27 8.90
C LEU A 620 10.52 21.79 9.07
N SER A 621 10.83 22.32 10.25
CA SER A 621 10.58 23.73 10.61
C SER A 621 11.71 24.70 10.24
N SER A 622 12.87 24.20 9.82
CA SER A 622 14.09 24.99 9.58
C SER A 622 14.27 25.32 8.09
N ASP A 623 14.02 26.56 7.69
CA ASP A 623 14.31 27.06 6.33
C ASP A 623 15.82 27.01 5.96
N ALA A 624 16.69 26.80 6.94
CA ALA A 624 18.14 26.77 6.75
C ALA A 624 18.68 25.48 6.10
N HIS A 625 19.27 25.69 4.92
CA HIS A 625 20.16 24.84 4.12
C HIS A 625 19.55 23.56 3.49
N PRO A 626 19.36 23.53 2.15
CA PRO A 626 19.14 22.28 1.44
C PRO A 626 20.40 21.40 1.50
N GLY A 627 20.22 20.08 1.49
CA GLY A 627 21.31 19.11 1.36
C GLY A 627 21.57 18.21 2.57
N ARG A 628 20.78 18.28 3.65
CA ARG A 628 21.00 17.41 4.83
C ARG A 628 20.83 15.93 4.48
N LYS A 629 21.86 15.12 4.74
CA LYS A 629 21.87 13.69 4.39
C LYS A 629 20.96 12.88 5.32
N LEU A 630 19.90 12.31 4.76
CA LEU A 630 19.05 11.32 5.43
C LEU A 630 19.38 9.91 4.92
N SER A 631 19.57 8.96 5.85
CA SER A 631 19.58 7.55 5.50
C SER A 631 18.19 7.13 4.98
N SER A 632 18.13 6.06 4.19
CA SER A 632 16.84 5.52 3.73
C SER A 632 15.92 5.19 4.92
N SER A 633 16.48 4.73 6.04
CA SER A 633 15.74 4.41 7.28
C SER A 633 15.26 5.67 8.02
N MET A 634 16.04 6.76 8.04
CA MET A 634 15.58 8.04 8.56
C MET A 634 14.43 8.64 7.72
N CYS A 635 14.40 8.38 6.41
CA CYS A 635 13.26 8.77 5.57
C CYS A 635 11.97 8.02 5.95
N SER A 636 12.07 6.74 6.28
CA SER A 636 10.93 5.94 6.79
C SER A 636 10.41 6.51 8.11
N VAL A 637 11.31 6.77 9.06
CA VAL A 637 10.96 7.37 10.36
C VAL A 637 10.37 8.78 10.18
N LEU A 638 10.95 9.62 9.31
CA LEU A 638 10.41 10.95 9.00
C LEU A 638 9.00 10.86 8.42
N ALA A 639 8.74 9.91 7.52
CA ALA A 639 7.41 9.68 6.98
C ALA A 639 6.42 9.24 8.07
N THR A 640 6.81 8.33 8.97
CA THR A 640 5.98 7.96 10.14
C THR A 640 5.72 9.17 11.05
N VAL A 641 6.72 10.01 11.31
CA VAL A 641 6.56 11.27 12.08
C VAL A 641 5.57 12.23 11.41
N LEU A 642 5.57 12.32 10.08
CA LEU A 642 4.61 13.11 9.32
C LEU A 642 3.19 12.53 9.33
N LEU A 643 3.04 11.21 9.31
CA LEU A 643 1.73 10.52 9.44
C LEU A 643 1.19 10.54 10.89
N MET A 644 2.08 10.65 11.88
CA MET A 644 1.71 10.82 13.29
C MET A 644 1.36 12.27 13.67
N SER A 645 1.81 13.26 12.89
CA SER A 645 1.54 14.67 13.14
C SER A 645 0.06 15.01 12.90
N GLU A 646 -0.61 15.60 13.90
CA GLU A 646 -1.91 16.26 13.69
C GLU A 646 -1.76 17.57 12.88
N LYS A 647 -0.58 18.19 12.91
CA LYS A 647 -0.28 19.39 12.13
C LYS A 647 -0.07 19.00 10.66
N VAL A 648 -0.99 19.44 9.82
CA VAL A 648 -0.82 19.46 8.36
C VAL A 648 0.26 20.48 8.00
N LEU A 649 1.22 20.08 7.16
CA LEU A 649 2.22 20.98 6.59
C LEU A 649 1.63 21.81 5.45
N ASP A 650 1.93 23.11 5.38
CA ASP A 650 1.51 23.91 4.23
C ASP A 650 2.28 23.50 2.96
N GLU A 651 3.59 23.26 3.06
CA GLU A 651 4.42 22.73 1.97
C GLU A 651 5.37 21.63 2.48
N PHE A 652 5.53 20.57 1.69
CA PHE A 652 6.57 19.55 1.85
C PHE A 652 7.42 19.44 0.58
N ASN A 653 8.73 19.62 0.76
CA ASN A 653 9.74 19.54 -0.30
C ASN A 653 10.88 18.62 0.18
N PRO A 654 11.05 17.41 -0.39
CA PRO A 654 12.06 16.46 0.03
C PRO A 654 13.45 16.82 -0.52
N LYS A 655 13.57 17.69 -1.54
CA LYS A 655 14.87 18.19 -2.06
C LYS A 655 15.65 19.02 -1.02
N ARG A 656 15.01 19.40 0.10
CA ARG A 656 15.69 19.92 1.30
C ARG A 656 16.69 18.91 1.88
N PHE A 657 16.50 17.62 1.60
CA PHE A 657 17.32 16.50 2.06
C PHE A 657 18.10 15.87 0.89
N THR A 658 19.30 15.35 1.17
CA THR A 658 19.97 14.40 0.28
C THR A 658 19.66 12.98 0.74
N SER A 659 19.13 12.15 -0.16
CA SER A 659 18.77 10.76 0.13
C SER A 659 18.96 9.87 -1.10
N SER A 660 18.87 8.56 -0.90
CA SER A 660 18.73 7.62 -2.01
C SER A 660 17.35 7.73 -2.64
N ARG A 661 17.18 7.27 -3.89
CA ARG A 661 15.85 7.12 -4.53
C ARG A 661 14.89 6.33 -3.64
N ALA A 662 15.35 5.23 -3.03
CA ALA A 662 14.52 4.44 -2.10
C ALA A 662 14.08 5.26 -0.88
N GLY A 663 14.96 6.11 -0.34
CA GLY A 663 14.64 7.06 0.73
C GLY A 663 13.59 8.08 0.31
N PHE A 664 13.68 8.65 -0.89
CA PHE A 664 12.61 9.52 -1.41
C PHE A 664 11.31 8.76 -1.64
N THR A 665 11.33 7.51 -2.14
CA THR A 665 10.11 6.69 -2.31
C THR A 665 9.40 6.49 -0.98
N ARG A 666 10.14 6.27 0.11
CA ARG A 666 9.59 6.16 1.49
C ARG A 666 8.94 7.45 1.99
N LEU A 667 9.32 8.62 1.46
CA LEU A 667 8.69 9.91 1.76
C LEU A 667 7.42 10.18 0.94
N VAL A 668 7.08 9.37 -0.08
CA VAL A 668 5.90 9.65 -0.94
C VAL A 668 4.60 9.68 -0.14
N GLN A 669 4.47 8.86 0.90
CA GLN A 669 3.30 8.86 1.80
C GLN A 669 3.06 10.19 2.54
N ALA A 670 4.07 11.08 2.62
CA ALA A 670 3.96 12.40 3.25
C ALA A 670 2.96 13.34 2.55
N VAL A 671 2.59 13.09 1.28
CA VAL A 671 1.59 13.89 0.55
C VAL A 671 0.22 13.93 1.23
N ARG A 672 -0.06 12.98 2.12
CA ARG A 672 -1.29 12.93 2.93
C ARG A 672 -1.30 13.96 4.06
N SER A 673 -0.12 14.34 4.52
CA SER A 673 0.10 15.23 5.66
C SER A 673 0.44 16.67 5.24
N CYS A 674 0.34 17.02 3.95
CA CYS A 674 0.60 18.38 3.47
C CYS A 674 -0.47 18.92 2.51
N ARG A 675 -0.50 20.25 2.33
CA ARG A 675 -1.33 20.93 1.32
C ARG A 675 -0.64 21.00 -0.04
N LYS A 676 0.68 21.24 -0.04
CA LYS A 676 1.51 21.33 -1.23
C LYS A 676 2.68 20.34 -1.17
N ALA A 677 2.85 19.55 -2.21
CA ALA A 677 3.98 18.63 -2.36
C ALA A 677 4.82 18.98 -3.59
N LEU A 678 6.11 19.25 -3.35
CA LEU A 678 7.10 19.57 -4.39
C LEU A 678 8.03 18.38 -4.60
N PHE A 679 7.60 17.44 -5.45
CA PHE A 679 8.21 16.13 -5.69
C PHE A 679 8.85 16.01 -7.08
N ASP A 680 9.09 17.14 -7.75
CA ASP A 680 9.78 17.17 -9.04
C ASP A 680 11.24 16.67 -8.93
N GLY A 681 11.73 16.00 -9.96
CA GLY A 681 13.13 15.54 -10.07
C GLY A 681 13.62 14.61 -8.95
N CYS A 682 12.72 13.93 -8.24
CA CYS A 682 13.05 13.06 -7.10
C CYS A 682 13.44 11.62 -7.51
N GLY A 683 13.44 11.32 -8.82
CA GLY A 683 13.78 10.00 -9.35
C GLY A 683 12.65 8.98 -9.20
N PHE A 684 11.40 9.43 -9.10
CA PHE A 684 10.23 8.55 -9.00
C PHE A 684 9.90 7.86 -10.32
N ASP A 685 9.20 6.73 -10.18
CA ASP A 685 8.67 5.91 -11.26
C ASP A 685 7.15 5.70 -11.08
N GLU A 686 6.56 4.82 -11.90
CA GLU A 686 5.16 4.42 -11.85
C GLU A 686 4.65 4.05 -10.45
N THR A 687 5.48 3.45 -9.60
CA THR A 687 5.07 2.95 -8.27
C THR A 687 4.67 4.06 -7.31
N CYS A 688 5.20 5.28 -7.46
CA CYS A 688 4.80 6.40 -6.61
C CYS A 688 3.35 6.82 -6.86
N CYS A 689 2.82 6.60 -8.07
CA CYS A 689 1.49 7.03 -8.48
C CYS A 689 0.38 6.25 -7.78
N GLU A 690 0.64 5.00 -7.35
CA GLU A 690 -0.30 4.22 -6.52
C GLU A 690 -0.47 4.85 -5.14
N THR A 691 0.64 5.17 -4.45
CA THR A 691 0.64 5.85 -3.14
C THR A 691 0.00 7.23 -3.22
N VAL A 692 0.31 8.00 -4.28
CA VAL A 692 -0.31 9.32 -4.52
C VAL A 692 -1.81 9.18 -4.81
N SER A 693 -2.22 8.20 -5.63
CA SER A 693 -3.64 7.95 -5.91
C SER A 693 -4.40 7.59 -4.64
N SER A 694 -3.86 6.70 -3.82
CA SER A 694 -4.43 6.32 -2.52
C SER A 694 -4.54 7.51 -1.56
N ALA A 695 -3.59 8.45 -1.62
CA ALA A 695 -3.67 9.71 -0.90
C ALA A 695 -4.80 10.62 -1.41
N LEU A 696 -4.92 10.80 -2.73
CA LEU A 696 -5.99 11.59 -3.35
C LEU A 696 -7.39 11.03 -3.09
N GLN A 697 -7.49 9.71 -2.88
CA GLN A 697 -8.74 9.02 -2.55
C GLN A 697 -9.09 9.04 -1.04
N SER A 698 -8.15 9.43 -0.16
CA SER A 698 -8.34 9.42 1.28
C SER A 698 -9.04 10.67 1.81
N SER A 699 -10.10 10.49 2.62
CA SER A 699 -10.79 11.58 3.34
C SER A 699 -9.91 12.41 4.27
N ASN A 700 -8.75 11.86 4.68
CA ASN A 700 -7.83 12.49 5.61
C ASN A 700 -6.69 13.25 4.89
N SER A 701 -6.68 13.26 3.56
CA SER A 701 -5.70 13.99 2.75
C SER A 701 -6.08 15.46 2.61
N HIS A 702 -5.09 16.33 2.71
CA HIS A 702 -5.25 17.78 2.62
C HIS A 702 -4.60 18.36 1.35
N LEU A 703 -4.16 17.50 0.43
CA LEU A 703 -3.35 17.83 -0.74
C LEU A 703 -4.15 18.64 -1.77
N THR A 704 -3.78 19.92 -1.92
CA THR A 704 -4.34 20.86 -2.89
C THR A 704 -3.42 21.16 -4.07
N GLU A 705 -2.11 20.97 -3.91
CA GLU A 705 -1.11 21.17 -4.96
C GLU A 705 -0.08 20.03 -5.00
N LEU A 706 0.18 19.49 -6.20
CA LEU A 706 1.15 18.42 -6.41
C LEU A 706 2.02 18.69 -7.64
N THR A 707 3.34 18.71 -7.45
CA THR A 707 4.33 18.79 -8.51
C THR A 707 5.12 17.48 -8.54
N LEU A 708 5.08 16.74 -9.66
CA LEU A 708 5.84 15.51 -9.88
C LEU A 708 6.71 15.58 -11.16
N GLY A 709 6.96 16.78 -11.69
CA GLY A 709 7.67 16.95 -12.96
C GLY A 709 9.10 16.38 -12.97
N GLY A 710 9.61 15.97 -14.14
CA GLY A 710 10.96 15.41 -14.28
C GLY A 710 11.15 14.02 -13.63
N ASN A 711 10.08 13.29 -13.34
CA ASN A 711 10.12 11.90 -12.86
C ASN A 711 9.70 10.92 -13.98
N ASN A 712 10.13 9.66 -13.91
CA ASN A 712 9.83 8.64 -14.93
C ASN A 712 8.45 7.97 -14.69
N LEU A 713 7.38 8.76 -14.66
CA LEU A 713 6.05 8.27 -14.28
C LEU A 713 5.37 7.41 -15.35
N GLN A 714 5.60 7.71 -16.63
CA GLN A 714 5.00 7.02 -17.79
C GLN A 714 3.46 7.03 -17.81
N ASP A 715 2.86 6.60 -18.92
CA ASP A 715 1.40 6.62 -19.09
C ASP A 715 0.66 5.69 -18.11
N SER A 716 1.26 4.54 -17.80
CA SER A 716 0.76 3.53 -16.86
C SER A 716 0.71 4.04 -15.41
N GLY A 717 1.73 4.78 -14.97
CA GLY A 717 1.77 5.36 -13.64
C GLY A 717 0.72 6.47 -13.48
N VAL A 718 0.71 7.45 -14.40
CA VAL A 718 -0.25 8.57 -14.29
C VAL A 718 -1.70 8.15 -14.46
N LYS A 719 -1.99 7.03 -15.13
CA LYS A 719 -3.34 6.45 -15.16
C LYS A 719 -3.89 6.20 -13.75
N LEU A 720 -3.09 5.61 -12.85
CA LEU A 720 -3.48 5.40 -11.44
C LEU A 720 -3.73 6.72 -10.72
N LEU A 721 -2.89 7.73 -10.97
CA LEU A 721 -3.05 9.08 -10.41
C LEU A 721 -4.36 9.73 -10.89
N TYR A 722 -4.66 9.64 -12.19
CA TYR A 722 -5.89 10.18 -12.78
C TYR A 722 -7.16 9.46 -12.31
N ASP A 723 -7.09 8.16 -11.99
CA ASP A 723 -8.19 7.47 -11.31
C ASP A 723 -8.41 8.03 -9.90
N GLY A 724 -7.35 8.40 -9.18
CA GLY A 724 -7.43 9.09 -7.89
C GLY A 724 -8.13 10.45 -7.95
N LEU A 725 -7.95 11.22 -9.04
CA LEU A 725 -8.64 12.49 -9.29
C LEU A 725 -10.17 12.36 -9.43
N LYS A 726 -10.69 11.14 -9.67
CA LYS A 726 -12.13 10.88 -9.82
C LYS A 726 -12.85 10.75 -8.47
N SER A 727 -12.12 10.61 -7.36
CA SER A 727 -12.69 10.44 -6.02
C SER A 727 -13.36 11.70 -5.48
N SER A 728 -14.47 11.53 -4.76
CA SER A 728 -15.17 12.57 -4.02
C SER A 728 -14.35 13.15 -2.85
N HIS A 729 -13.24 12.52 -2.48
CA HIS A 729 -12.32 13.02 -1.45
C HIS A 729 -11.15 13.83 -2.03
N CYS A 730 -10.99 13.88 -3.36
CA CYS A 730 -9.88 14.59 -3.98
C CYS A 730 -10.04 16.11 -3.84
N GLN A 731 -9.03 16.78 -3.28
CA GLN A 731 -8.98 18.24 -3.09
C GLN A 731 -7.96 18.94 -4.02
N LEU A 732 -7.40 18.21 -4.99
CA LEU A 732 -6.26 18.67 -5.79
C LEU A 732 -6.67 19.75 -6.80
N ASN A 733 -6.27 20.99 -6.53
CA ASN A 733 -6.51 22.15 -7.39
C ASN A 733 -5.42 22.35 -8.44
N ALA A 734 -4.16 21.99 -8.14
CA ALA A 734 -3.04 22.10 -9.09
C ALA A 734 -2.26 20.78 -9.22
N LEU A 735 -2.00 20.37 -10.46
CA LEU A 735 -1.22 19.18 -10.80
C LEU A 735 -0.18 19.52 -11.88
N ARG A 736 1.10 19.33 -11.56
CA ARG A 736 2.22 19.67 -12.47
C ARG A 736 3.03 18.40 -12.77
N LEU A 737 2.93 17.92 -14.00
CA LEU A 737 3.50 16.66 -14.52
C LEU A 737 4.44 16.91 -15.70
N TYR A 738 5.15 18.05 -15.70
CA TYR A 738 6.04 18.40 -16.80
C TYR A 738 7.21 17.42 -16.92
N GLY A 739 7.60 16.98 -18.12
CA GLY A 739 8.76 16.09 -18.27
C GLY A 739 8.58 14.70 -17.63
N CYS A 740 7.35 14.19 -17.55
CA CYS A 740 7.04 12.90 -16.92
C CYS A 740 7.09 11.68 -17.86
N LYS A 741 7.54 11.88 -19.12
CA LYS A 741 7.49 10.91 -20.23
C LYS A 741 6.08 10.42 -20.53
N LEU A 742 5.13 11.35 -20.57
CA LEU A 742 3.74 11.08 -20.94
C LEU A 742 3.59 11.17 -22.47
N THR A 743 2.74 10.32 -23.01
CA THR A 743 2.35 10.32 -24.43
C THR A 743 0.86 10.61 -24.57
N ALA A 744 0.37 10.63 -25.82
CA ALA A 744 -1.06 10.69 -26.14
C ALA A 744 -1.93 9.68 -25.35
N GLN A 745 -1.38 8.52 -24.97
CA GLN A 745 -2.12 7.47 -24.26
C GLN A 745 -2.55 7.90 -22.84
N SER A 746 -1.79 8.75 -22.17
CA SER A 746 -2.18 9.34 -20.88
C SER A 746 -3.41 10.25 -20.99
N CYS A 747 -3.58 10.93 -22.14
CA CYS A 747 -4.61 11.95 -22.32
C CYS A 747 -6.04 11.40 -22.29
N GLU A 748 -6.25 10.14 -22.71
CA GLU A 748 -7.55 9.47 -22.59
C GLU A 748 -7.99 9.31 -21.12
N SER A 749 -7.07 8.82 -20.27
CA SER A 749 -7.35 8.60 -18.85
C SER A 749 -7.54 9.92 -18.09
N LEU A 750 -6.78 10.95 -18.46
CA LEU A 750 -6.96 12.32 -17.97
C LEU A 750 -8.28 12.95 -18.45
N SER A 751 -8.66 12.74 -19.71
CA SER A 751 -9.94 13.20 -20.27
C SER A 751 -11.11 12.63 -19.45
N SER A 752 -11.08 11.33 -19.14
CA SER A 752 -12.02 10.68 -18.22
C SER A 752 -12.02 11.30 -16.81
N ALA A 753 -10.86 11.67 -16.27
CA ALA A 753 -10.77 12.32 -14.95
C ALA A 753 -11.37 13.74 -14.94
N LEU A 754 -11.15 14.54 -15.99
CA LEU A 754 -11.74 15.88 -16.14
C LEU A 754 -13.27 15.84 -16.36
N GLN A 755 -13.80 14.73 -16.86
CA GLN A 755 -15.24 14.51 -16.99
C GLN A 755 -15.92 14.13 -15.66
N SER A 756 -15.16 13.76 -14.61
CA SER A 756 -15.75 13.39 -13.32
C SER A 756 -16.40 14.58 -12.62
N LEU A 757 -17.63 14.38 -12.12
CA LEU A 757 -18.35 15.31 -11.25
C LEU A 757 -17.52 15.79 -10.04
N ASN A 758 -16.64 14.92 -9.54
CA ASN A 758 -15.81 15.17 -8.36
C ASN A 758 -14.55 15.98 -8.67
N SER A 759 -14.15 16.12 -9.94
CA SER A 759 -12.89 16.78 -10.29
C SER A 759 -12.88 18.25 -9.84
N VAL A 760 -11.88 18.64 -9.06
CA VAL A 760 -11.68 20.03 -8.58
C VAL A 760 -10.51 20.74 -9.24
N LEU A 761 -9.81 20.08 -10.17
CA LEU A 761 -8.58 20.56 -10.78
C LEU A 761 -8.78 21.88 -11.55
N ARG A 762 -7.93 22.87 -11.26
CA ARG A 762 -7.92 24.22 -11.85
C ARG A 762 -6.65 24.53 -12.62
N GLU A 763 -5.50 24.04 -12.16
CA GLU A 763 -4.21 24.17 -12.84
C GLU A 763 -3.68 22.80 -13.25
N LEU A 764 -3.28 22.68 -14.51
CA LEU A 764 -2.64 21.51 -15.06
C LEU A 764 -1.44 21.92 -15.93
N ASP A 765 -0.26 21.39 -15.60
CA ASP A 765 0.95 21.54 -16.38
C ASP A 765 1.41 20.20 -16.92
N LEU A 766 1.43 20.06 -18.25
CA LEU A 766 1.86 18.87 -18.97
C LEU A 766 3.08 19.15 -19.87
N SER A 767 3.75 20.29 -19.70
CA SER A 767 4.87 20.74 -20.54
C SER A 767 6.02 19.71 -20.62
N ASN A 768 6.84 19.73 -21.68
CA ASN A 768 7.95 18.77 -21.89
C ASN A 768 7.51 17.28 -21.94
N ASN A 769 6.31 16.97 -22.43
CA ASN A 769 5.83 15.59 -22.67
C ASN A 769 5.41 15.40 -24.13
N ASP A 770 5.69 14.24 -24.72
CA ASP A 770 5.41 13.95 -26.13
C ASP A 770 3.93 13.56 -26.36
N LEU A 771 3.02 14.48 -26.05
CA LEU A 771 1.59 14.26 -26.16
C LEU A 771 1.11 14.24 -27.62
N GLN A 772 1.78 15.00 -28.49
CA GLN A 772 1.46 15.17 -29.89
C GLN A 772 0.00 15.68 -30.12
N ASP A 773 -0.38 15.87 -31.39
CA ASP A 773 -1.72 16.35 -31.73
C ASP A 773 -2.84 15.35 -31.33
N SER A 774 -2.52 14.06 -31.30
CA SER A 774 -3.44 12.99 -30.88
C SER A 774 -3.80 13.08 -29.40
N GLY A 775 -2.84 13.40 -28.52
CA GLY A 775 -3.10 13.61 -27.09
C GLY A 775 -4.03 14.79 -26.82
N VAL A 776 -3.78 15.93 -27.47
CA VAL A 776 -4.64 17.13 -27.35
C VAL A 776 -6.06 16.85 -27.87
N LYS A 777 -6.19 16.08 -28.96
CA LYS A 777 -7.48 15.64 -29.49
C LYS A 777 -8.27 14.79 -28.47
N LEU A 778 -7.62 13.79 -27.85
CA LEU A 778 -8.23 12.95 -26.80
C LEU A 778 -8.63 13.74 -25.55
N LEU A 779 -7.81 14.72 -25.15
CA LEU A 779 -8.11 15.57 -23.99
C LEU A 779 -9.26 16.55 -24.25
N SER A 780 -9.51 16.91 -25.51
CA SER A 780 -10.46 17.95 -25.88
C SER A 780 -11.86 17.70 -25.30
N ASP A 781 -12.36 16.47 -25.30
CA ASP A 781 -13.70 16.12 -24.79
C ASP A 781 -13.81 16.30 -23.28
N GLY A 782 -12.75 15.99 -22.53
CA GLY A 782 -12.66 16.30 -21.10
C GLY A 782 -12.67 17.79 -20.82
N LEU A 783 -11.97 18.59 -21.63
CA LEU A 783 -11.98 20.06 -21.52
C LEU A 783 -13.32 20.70 -21.96
N LYS A 784 -14.08 20.04 -22.84
CA LYS A 784 -15.43 20.44 -23.26
C LYS A 784 -16.53 20.08 -22.24
N SER A 785 -16.24 19.23 -21.25
CA SER A 785 -17.20 18.78 -20.24
C SER A 785 -17.72 19.91 -19.34
N SER A 786 -19.00 19.85 -18.97
CA SER A 786 -19.61 20.78 -18.01
C SER A 786 -19.07 20.63 -16.58
N HIS A 787 -18.40 19.51 -16.28
CA HIS A 787 -17.80 19.20 -14.98
C HIS A 787 -16.34 19.67 -14.87
N CYS A 788 -15.70 20.00 -15.99
CA CYS A 788 -14.32 20.47 -16.01
C CYS A 788 -14.22 21.87 -15.38
N LYS A 789 -13.32 22.01 -14.39
CA LYS A 789 -13.07 23.27 -13.65
C LYS A 789 -11.72 23.90 -14.02
N LEU A 790 -11.06 23.39 -15.06
CA LEU A 790 -9.70 23.79 -15.42
C LEU A 790 -9.66 25.24 -15.94
N GLU A 791 -8.83 26.06 -15.30
CA GLU A 791 -8.64 27.48 -15.60
C GLU A 791 -7.25 27.76 -16.20
N ILE A 792 -6.25 26.95 -15.88
CA ILE A 792 -4.87 27.09 -16.35
C ILE A 792 -4.44 25.76 -16.96
N LEU A 793 -4.00 25.80 -18.22
CA LEU A 793 -3.48 24.63 -18.95
C LEU A 793 -2.18 24.99 -19.67
N ARG A 794 -1.12 24.21 -19.43
CA ARG A 794 0.19 24.40 -20.07
C ARG A 794 0.63 23.15 -20.83
N PHE A 795 1.05 23.38 -22.08
CA PHE A 795 1.58 22.40 -23.02
C PHE A 795 2.89 22.88 -23.65
N SER A 796 3.75 23.57 -22.90
CA SER A 796 5.00 24.09 -23.47
C SER A 796 5.91 22.93 -23.87
N ILE A 797 6.43 22.89 -25.10
CA ILE A 797 7.26 21.78 -25.61
C ILE A 797 6.50 20.44 -25.50
N CYS A 798 5.41 20.27 -26.27
CA CYS A 798 4.57 19.06 -26.27
C CYS A 798 4.44 18.37 -27.64
N SER A 799 5.34 18.69 -28.58
CA SER A 799 5.31 18.20 -29.97
C SER A 799 4.00 18.55 -30.71
N LEU A 800 3.39 19.69 -30.39
CA LEU A 800 2.12 20.10 -30.99
C LEU A 800 2.32 20.85 -32.31
N THR A 801 1.39 20.66 -33.25
CA THR A 801 1.36 21.36 -34.55
C THR A 801 0.06 22.16 -34.71
N ALA A 802 -0.19 22.67 -35.92
CA ALA A 802 -1.47 23.27 -36.28
C ALA A 802 -2.69 22.35 -36.02
N MET A 803 -2.54 21.02 -36.05
CA MET A 803 -3.66 20.09 -35.83
C MET A 803 -4.20 20.14 -34.40
N SER A 804 -3.34 20.32 -33.39
CA SER A 804 -3.77 20.59 -32.01
C SER A 804 -4.65 21.83 -31.88
N CYS A 805 -4.41 22.84 -32.72
CA CYS A 805 -5.11 24.11 -32.67
C CYS A 805 -6.59 23.98 -33.08
N GLU A 806 -6.95 23.03 -33.95
CA GLU A 806 -8.35 22.71 -34.26
C GLU A 806 -9.09 22.21 -33.01
N SER A 807 -8.49 21.25 -32.30
CA SER A 807 -9.05 20.68 -31.08
C SER A 807 -9.18 21.73 -29.97
N LEU A 808 -8.14 22.54 -29.76
CA LEU A 808 -8.15 23.64 -28.77
C LEU A 808 -9.13 24.76 -29.15
N SER A 809 -9.28 25.08 -30.43
CA SER A 809 -10.28 26.04 -30.92
C SER A 809 -11.70 25.60 -30.53
N SER A 810 -12.03 24.30 -30.72
CA SER A 810 -13.32 23.74 -30.29
C SER A 810 -13.54 23.82 -28.77
N VAL A 811 -12.47 23.68 -27.98
CA VAL A 811 -12.51 23.85 -26.51
C VAL A 811 -12.75 25.30 -26.13
N LEU A 812 -12.10 26.26 -26.79
CA LEU A 812 -12.24 27.70 -26.50
C LEU A 812 -13.63 28.25 -26.85
N GLN A 813 -14.28 27.68 -27.87
CA GLN A 813 -15.66 28.00 -28.27
C GLN A 813 -16.74 27.36 -27.38
N SER A 814 -16.40 26.30 -26.64
CA SER A 814 -17.36 25.60 -25.77
C SER A 814 -17.84 26.49 -24.63
N SER A 815 -19.16 26.60 -24.47
CA SER A 815 -19.80 27.36 -23.37
C SER A 815 -19.40 26.85 -21.97
N ASN A 816 -19.08 25.56 -21.86
CA ASN A 816 -18.63 24.91 -20.63
C ASN A 816 -17.23 25.33 -20.21
N SER A 817 -16.36 25.65 -21.18
CA SER A 817 -14.93 25.90 -20.96
C SER A 817 -14.69 26.96 -19.89
N ARG A 818 -13.74 26.68 -18.98
CA ARG A 818 -13.36 27.55 -17.87
C ARG A 818 -11.98 28.19 -18.05
N LEU A 819 -11.24 27.80 -19.10
CA LEU A 819 -9.87 28.24 -19.35
C LEU A 819 -9.74 29.77 -19.35
N ARG A 820 -8.76 30.23 -18.59
CA ARG A 820 -8.32 31.62 -18.40
C ARG A 820 -6.88 31.81 -18.85
N GLU A 821 -6.02 30.83 -18.66
CA GLU A 821 -4.64 30.78 -19.15
C GLU A 821 -4.45 29.53 -20.03
N LEU A 822 -3.87 29.75 -21.21
CA LEU A 822 -3.44 28.69 -22.12
C LEU A 822 -2.00 28.99 -22.57
N ASP A 823 -1.08 28.09 -22.26
CA ASP A 823 0.32 28.17 -22.67
C ASP A 823 0.64 27.07 -23.68
N LEU A 824 0.99 27.48 -24.90
CA LEU A 824 1.37 26.61 -26.01
C LEU A 824 2.80 26.89 -26.49
N SER A 825 3.60 27.60 -25.68
CA SER A 825 4.94 28.05 -26.06
C SER A 825 5.83 26.91 -26.55
N ASN A 826 6.76 27.22 -27.46
CA ASN A 826 7.74 26.25 -28.01
C ASN A 826 7.13 25.03 -28.70
N ASN A 827 5.93 25.15 -29.27
CA ASN A 827 5.34 24.17 -30.19
C ASN A 827 5.32 24.71 -31.62
N ASP A 828 5.39 23.83 -32.61
CA ASP A 828 5.57 24.20 -34.01
C ASP A 828 4.23 24.45 -34.72
N LEU A 829 3.43 25.36 -34.13
CA LEU A 829 2.04 25.64 -34.52
C LEU A 829 1.92 26.39 -35.86
N GLN A 830 2.87 27.30 -36.14
CA GLN A 830 2.89 28.17 -37.32
C GLN A 830 1.65 29.08 -37.45
N ASP A 831 1.61 29.90 -38.49
CA ASP A 831 0.47 30.79 -38.78
C ASP A 831 -0.84 30.04 -39.02
N SER A 832 -0.77 28.81 -39.54
CA SER A 832 -1.92 27.92 -39.76
C SER A 832 -2.56 27.46 -38.43
N GLY A 833 -1.75 27.13 -37.41
CA GLY A 833 -2.26 26.87 -36.06
C GLY A 833 -2.83 28.13 -35.41
N VAL A 834 -2.14 29.26 -35.55
CA VAL A 834 -2.61 30.56 -35.03
C VAL A 834 -3.94 30.98 -35.67
N LYS A 835 -4.17 30.68 -36.94
CA LYS A 835 -5.46 30.89 -37.62
C LYS A 835 -6.59 30.10 -36.95
N LEU A 836 -6.38 28.81 -36.71
CA LEU A 836 -7.36 27.93 -36.06
C LEU A 836 -7.68 28.39 -34.63
N LEU A 837 -6.65 28.76 -33.84
CA LEU A 837 -6.83 29.35 -32.51
C LEU A 837 -7.57 30.70 -32.57
N SER A 838 -7.25 31.54 -33.56
CA SER A 838 -7.89 32.84 -33.76
C SER A 838 -9.39 32.69 -33.99
N ASP A 839 -9.82 31.67 -34.74
CA ASP A 839 -11.24 31.34 -34.89
C ASP A 839 -11.88 30.85 -33.58
N GLY A 840 -11.10 30.22 -32.70
CA GLY A 840 -11.50 29.81 -31.35
C GLY A 840 -11.71 30.96 -30.37
N LEU A 841 -11.01 32.08 -30.58
CA LEU A 841 -11.12 33.31 -29.79
C LEU A 841 -12.34 34.17 -30.19
N ARG A 842 -13.00 33.87 -31.33
CA ARG A 842 -14.18 34.60 -31.82
C ARG A 842 -15.43 34.19 -31.04
N ARG A 843 -16.02 35.17 -30.34
CA ARG A 843 -17.28 35.10 -29.55
C ARG A 843 -17.20 34.18 -28.32
N ASN A 844 -17.72 34.64 -27.18
CA ASN A 844 -17.90 33.91 -25.91
C ASN A 844 -16.66 33.25 -25.26
N CYS A 845 -15.47 33.35 -25.86
CA CYS A 845 -14.23 32.85 -25.27
C CYS A 845 -13.89 33.57 -23.94
N LYS A 846 -13.56 32.79 -22.91
CA LYS A 846 -13.28 33.27 -21.54
C LYS A 846 -11.80 33.50 -21.23
N LEU A 847 -10.92 33.19 -22.20
CA LEU A 847 -9.47 33.24 -22.06
C LEU A 847 -8.98 34.67 -21.77
N LYS A 848 -8.06 34.79 -20.83
CA LYS A 848 -7.43 36.06 -20.39
C LYS A 848 -5.96 36.13 -20.76
N ILE A 849 -5.27 35.00 -20.79
CA ILE A 849 -3.83 34.90 -21.03
C ILE A 849 -3.62 33.83 -22.11
N LEU A 850 -2.93 34.20 -23.19
CA LEU A 850 -2.52 33.29 -24.25
C LEU A 850 -1.01 33.45 -24.49
N ARG A 851 -0.26 32.35 -24.34
CA ARG A 851 1.19 32.34 -24.66
C ARG A 851 1.44 31.43 -25.86
N LEU A 852 2.02 32.04 -26.89
CA LEU A 852 2.40 31.49 -28.20
C LEU A 852 3.90 31.78 -28.45
N SER A 853 4.69 31.85 -27.38
CA SER A 853 6.09 32.25 -27.44
C SER A 853 6.92 31.16 -28.12
N GLY A 854 7.66 31.51 -29.18
CA GLY A 854 8.44 30.53 -29.97
C GLY A 854 7.62 29.59 -30.86
N CYS A 855 6.39 29.95 -31.24
CA CYS A 855 5.48 29.12 -32.04
C CYS A 855 5.63 29.22 -33.57
N MET A 856 6.70 29.86 -34.06
CA MET A 856 6.95 30.17 -35.48
C MET A 856 5.86 31.03 -36.12
N VAL A 857 5.37 32.02 -35.38
CA VAL A 857 4.36 32.98 -35.85
C VAL A 857 5.03 34.07 -36.69
N THR A 858 4.48 34.37 -37.87
CA THR A 858 4.90 35.46 -38.73
C THR A 858 3.91 36.62 -38.70
N LYS A 859 4.09 37.59 -39.61
CA LYS A 859 3.13 38.65 -39.88
C LYS A 859 1.72 38.10 -40.19
N GLU A 860 1.60 36.96 -40.88
CA GLU A 860 0.29 36.39 -41.25
C GLU A 860 -0.50 35.93 -40.01
N GLY A 861 0.15 35.24 -39.05
CA GLY A 861 -0.44 34.88 -37.77
C GLY A 861 -0.87 36.10 -36.95
N CYS A 862 -0.12 37.20 -37.06
CA CYS A 862 -0.51 38.48 -36.44
C CYS A 862 -1.80 39.06 -37.07
N ASP A 863 -1.99 38.93 -38.38
CA ASP A 863 -3.24 39.35 -39.06
C ASP A 863 -4.44 38.56 -38.52
N TYR A 864 -4.31 37.24 -38.33
CA TYR A 864 -5.38 36.40 -37.79
C TYR A 864 -5.75 36.77 -36.34
N LEU A 865 -4.75 36.93 -35.46
CA LEU A 865 -4.97 37.34 -34.06
C LEU A 865 -5.61 38.73 -33.96
N SER A 866 -5.14 39.68 -34.77
CA SER A 866 -5.69 41.02 -34.85
C SER A 866 -7.16 41.00 -35.31
N SER A 867 -7.49 40.17 -36.31
CA SER A 867 -8.84 40.04 -36.85
C SER A 867 -9.83 39.42 -35.85
N ALA A 868 -9.37 38.42 -35.08
CA ALA A 868 -10.20 37.76 -34.07
C ALA A 868 -10.64 38.71 -32.94
N ARG A 869 -9.73 39.57 -32.45
CA ARG A 869 -10.05 40.56 -31.40
C ARG A 869 -11.01 41.64 -31.88
N SER A 870 -10.87 42.13 -33.11
CA SER A 870 -11.79 43.13 -33.69
C SER A 870 -13.26 42.69 -33.71
N SER A 871 -13.52 41.39 -33.60
CA SER A 871 -14.85 40.78 -33.63
C SER A 871 -15.47 40.49 -32.24
N ASN A 872 -14.79 40.82 -31.14
CA ASN A 872 -15.18 40.40 -29.78
C ASN A 872 -14.68 41.40 -28.72
N PRO A 873 -15.49 41.85 -27.73
CA PRO A 873 -14.97 42.52 -26.53
C PRO A 873 -14.16 41.53 -25.68
N SER A 874 -12.94 41.24 -26.12
CA SER A 874 -12.15 40.10 -25.66
C SER A 874 -11.76 40.23 -24.19
N HIS A 875 -11.98 39.17 -23.41
CA HIS A 875 -11.41 39.05 -22.07
C HIS A 875 -9.88 38.86 -22.04
N LEU A 876 -9.26 38.67 -23.22
CA LEU A 876 -7.82 38.54 -23.39
C LEU A 876 -7.11 39.84 -22.96
N ARG A 877 -6.31 39.72 -21.90
CA ARG A 877 -5.54 40.75 -21.21
C ARG A 877 -4.05 40.62 -21.45
N GLU A 878 -3.55 39.39 -21.59
CA GLU A 878 -2.14 39.13 -21.90
C GLU A 878 -2.01 38.28 -23.17
N LEU A 879 -1.12 38.72 -24.05
CA LEU A 879 -0.68 37.96 -25.22
C LEU A 879 0.85 37.94 -25.25
N ASP A 880 1.43 36.73 -25.24
CA ASP A 880 2.85 36.53 -25.42
C ASP A 880 3.16 35.88 -26.77
N LEU A 881 3.79 36.65 -27.65
CA LEU A 881 4.31 36.27 -28.95
C LEU A 881 5.84 36.43 -29.03
N SER A 882 6.53 36.46 -27.88
CA SER A 882 7.99 36.54 -27.88
C SER A 882 8.65 35.39 -28.64
N TYR A 883 9.88 35.61 -29.10
CA TYR A 883 10.68 34.61 -29.81
C TYR A 883 10.05 34.06 -31.11
N ASN A 884 9.15 34.82 -31.73
CA ASN A 884 8.59 34.56 -33.06
C ASN A 884 9.26 35.46 -34.14
N HIS A 885 8.68 35.55 -35.34
CA HIS A 885 9.11 36.44 -36.42
C HIS A 885 7.96 37.28 -37.02
N PRO A 886 7.22 38.06 -36.22
CA PRO A 886 6.13 38.93 -36.71
C PRO A 886 6.61 40.05 -37.65
N GLY A 887 7.88 40.46 -37.53
CA GLY A 887 8.45 41.64 -38.19
C GLY A 887 7.82 42.97 -37.73
N ASP A 888 8.43 44.09 -38.07
CA ASP A 888 7.96 45.43 -37.68
C ASP A 888 6.50 45.70 -38.06
N SER A 889 6.05 45.18 -39.21
CA SER A 889 4.68 45.34 -39.69
C SER A 889 3.66 44.52 -38.88
N GLY A 890 4.00 43.29 -38.47
CA GLY A 890 3.18 42.49 -37.56
C GLY A 890 3.15 43.08 -36.14
N VAL A 891 4.31 43.53 -35.63
CA VAL A 891 4.40 44.23 -34.35
C VAL A 891 3.54 45.49 -34.34
N LYS A 892 3.64 46.33 -35.37
CA LYS A 892 2.84 47.54 -35.52
C LYS A 892 1.35 47.23 -35.55
N LEU A 893 0.92 46.25 -36.36
CA LEU A 893 -0.47 45.82 -36.44
C LEU A 893 -1.05 45.42 -35.07
N LEU A 894 -0.31 44.59 -34.32
CA LEU A 894 -0.74 44.16 -32.99
C LEU A 894 -0.74 45.32 -32.00
N SER A 895 0.27 46.19 -32.03
CA SER A 895 0.35 47.36 -31.15
C SER A 895 -0.75 48.39 -31.44
N GLU A 896 -1.17 48.52 -32.69
CA GLU A 896 -2.25 49.43 -33.10
C GLU A 896 -3.64 48.89 -32.76
N ASN A 897 -3.88 47.59 -32.96
CA ASN A 897 -5.21 46.97 -32.80
C ASN A 897 -5.44 46.29 -31.43
N LEU A 898 -4.39 46.01 -30.65
CA LEU A 898 -4.49 45.34 -29.35
C LEU A 898 -4.21 46.27 -28.14
N LYS A 899 -4.36 47.60 -28.29
CA LYS A 899 -4.06 48.63 -27.26
C LYS A 899 -4.71 48.43 -25.88
N ASN A 900 -5.72 47.58 -25.78
CA ASN A 900 -6.44 47.25 -24.55
C ASN A 900 -5.95 45.93 -23.90
N LEU A 901 -4.73 45.48 -24.20
CA LEU A 901 -4.04 44.44 -23.45
C LEU A 901 -3.36 45.06 -22.21
N ASP A 902 -3.44 44.37 -21.08
CA ASP A 902 -2.66 44.69 -19.88
C ASP A 902 -1.16 44.38 -20.12
N LYS A 903 -0.86 43.37 -20.96
CA LYS A 903 0.50 42.98 -21.37
C LYS A 903 0.52 42.44 -22.80
N LEU A 904 1.39 42.99 -23.64
CA LEU A 904 1.71 42.47 -24.97
C LEU A 904 3.22 42.26 -25.07
N ASN A 905 3.65 41.01 -25.27
CA ASN A 905 5.05 40.68 -25.50
C ASN A 905 5.24 40.26 -26.97
N VAL A 906 6.08 41.00 -27.69
CA VAL A 906 6.34 40.81 -29.14
C VAL A 906 7.84 40.96 -29.45
N ASP A 907 8.69 40.71 -28.44
CA ASP A 907 10.14 40.59 -28.62
C ASP A 907 10.44 39.48 -29.65
N HIS A 908 11.19 39.79 -30.70
CA HIS A 908 11.34 38.90 -31.84
C HIS A 908 12.77 38.87 -32.38
N GLY A 909 13.09 37.78 -33.07
CA GLY A 909 14.41 37.59 -33.70
C GLY A 909 14.33 37.63 -35.22
N GLY A 910 15.48 37.38 -35.86
CA GLY A 910 15.56 37.11 -37.29
C GLY A 910 14.93 35.78 -37.70
N GLU A 911 15.12 35.39 -38.96
CA GLU A 911 14.49 34.22 -39.59
C GLU A 911 14.72 32.89 -38.86
N SER A 912 15.79 32.78 -38.03
CA SER A 912 16.04 31.62 -37.18
C SER A 912 14.89 31.29 -36.22
N ARG A 913 14.01 32.25 -35.90
CA ARG A 913 12.79 32.01 -35.10
C ARG A 913 11.73 31.16 -35.82
N ILE A 914 11.86 30.95 -37.14
CA ILE A 914 11.02 30.08 -37.98
C ILE A 914 11.66 28.68 -38.20
N THR A 915 12.68 28.33 -37.41
CA THR A 915 13.21 26.97 -37.34
C THR A 915 12.36 26.10 -36.39
N ALA A 916 12.18 24.82 -36.71
CA ALA A 916 11.47 23.86 -35.87
C ALA A 916 12.21 23.55 -34.55
N GLY A 917 11.47 23.19 -33.50
CA GLY A 917 12.02 22.78 -32.20
C GLY A 917 12.95 23.80 -31.53
N LEU A 918 13.78 23.35 -30.58
CA LEU A 918 14.65 24.27 -29.81
C LEU A 918 15.79 24.90 -30.63
N HIS A 919 16.05 24.42 -31.85
CA HIS A 919 17.02 25.02 -32.78
C HIS A 919 16.71 26.49 -33.11
N LYS A 920 15.45 26.94 -32.95
CA LYS A 920 15.09 28.37 -33.05
C LYS A 920 15.72 29.28 -32.01
N TYR A 921 16.35 28.68 -30.99
CA TYR A 921 17.16 29.33 -29.96
C TYR A 921 18.67 29.08 -30.13
N SER A 922 19.10 28.49 -31.24
CA SER A 922 20.50 28.13 -31.49
C SER A 922 21.44 29.32 -31.24
N HIS A 923 22.40 29.11 -30.35
CA HIS A 923 23.41 30.08 -29.98
C HIS A 923 24.79 29.52 -30.36
N GLN A 924 25.54 30.24 -31.19
CA GLN A 924 26.90 29.82 -31.53
C GLN A 924 27.84 30.20 -30.39
N LEU A 925 28.63 29.23 -29.94
CA LEU A 925 29.55 29.36 -28.81
C LEU A 925 30.99 29.09 -29.25
N THR A 926 31.94 29.72 -28.56
CA THR A 926 33.38 29.47 -28.66
C THR A 926 34.00 29.38 -27.27
N LEU A 927 34.97 28.49 -27.08
CA LEU A 927 35.67 28.29 -25.81
C LEU A 927 36.66 29.44 -25.59
N ASP A 928 36.74 30.01 -24.38
CA ASP A 928 37.62 31.15 -24.10
C ASP A 928 39.05 30.71 -23.72
N PRO A 929 40.07 31.01 -24.56
CA PRO A 929 41.46 30.64 -24.29
C PRO A 929 42.07 31.37 -23.07
N ASN A 930 41.39 32.39 -22.55
CA ASN A 930 41.79 33.07 -21.33
C ASN A 930 41.39 32.31 -20.06
N THR A 931 40.33 31.49 -20.12
CA THR A 931 39.83 30.73 -18.96
C THR A 931 40.33 29.29 -18.90
N VAL A 932 40.55 28.68 -20.06
CA VAL A 932 40.90 27.26 -20.21
C VAL A 932 42.08 26.82 -19.32
N ASN A 933 41.91 25.74 -18.58
CA ASN A 933 42.99 25.12 -17.80
C ASN A 933 44.14 24.59 -18.69
N LYS A 934 45.34 24.44 -18.13
CA LYS A 934 46.53 24.00 -18.89
C LYS A 934 46.48 22.54 -19.34
N GLU A 935 45.74 21.65 -18.67
CA GLU A 935 45.57 20.26 -19.11
C GLU A 935 44.67 20.10 -20.36
N LEU A 936 44.09 21.20 -20.87
CA LEU A 936 43.08 21.17 -21.94
C LEU A 936 43.61 21.79 -23.23
N LEU A 937 43.53 21.05 -24.34
CA LEU A 937 43.85 21.56 -25.67
C LEU A 937 42.60 22.06 -26.40
N LEU A 938 42.57 23.34 -26.76
CA LEU A 938 41.57 23.92 -27.67
C LEU A 938 41.97 23.70 -29.14
N SER A 939 41.00 23.29 -29.97
CA SER A 939 41.18 23.05 -31.41
C SER A 939 39.89 23.37 -32.20
N GLU A 940 39.92 23.18 -33.53
CA GLU A 940 38.83 23.54 -34.46
C GLU A 940 38.26 24.97 -34.22
N ASN A 941 39.12 25.99 -34.27
CA ASN A 941 38.75 27.39 -33.99
C ASN A 941 38.06 27.58 -32.61
N ASN A 942 38.59 26.92 -31.58
CA ASN A 942 38.07 26.90 -30.20
C ASN A 942 36.65 26.31 -30.07
N ARG A 943 36.28 25.34 -30.91
CA ARG A 943 35.02 24.57 -30.79
C ARG A 943 35.22 23.16 -30.25
N VAL A 944 36.43 22.62 -30.30
CA VAL A 944 36.77 21.30 -29.76
C VAL A 944 37.76 21.46 -28.60
N ILE A 945 37.51 20.70 -27.54
CA ILE A 945 38.35 20.60 -26.34
C ILE A 945 38.67 19.13 -26.07
N THR A 946 39.95 18.85 -25.83
CA THR A 946 40.46 17.51 -25.47
C THR A 946 41.37 17.63 -24.25
N ASN A 947 41.22 16.75 -23.27
CA ASN A 947 42.15 16.68 -22.15
C ASN A 947 43.45 15.95 -22.57
N THR A 948 44.61 16.53 -22.25
CA THR A 948 45.93 16.05 -22.64
C THR A 948 46.83 15.80 -21.43
N ASP A 949 47.66 14.75 -21.47
CA ASP A 949 48.61 14.41 -20.38
C ASP A 949 49.77 15.42 -20.20
N THR A 950 49.78 16.54 -20.95
CA THR A 950 50.80 17.59 -20.87
C THR A 950 50.19 18.99 -20.85
N ASP A 951 50.78 19.87 -20.03
CA ASP A 951 50.39 21.28 -19.93
C ASP A 951 50.57 22.01 -21.27
N GLN A 952 49.49 22.64 -21.74
CA GLN A 952 49.51 23.51 -22.91
C GLN A 952 50.16 24.86 -22.59
N PRO A 953 50.86 25.50 -23.56
CA PRO A 953 51.69 26.69 -23.34
C PRO A 953 50.87 27.99 -23.23
N TYR A 954 49.77 27.98 -22.47
CA TYR A 954 48.92 29.14 -22.25
C TYR A 954 49.53 30.10 -21.22
N PRO A 955 49.48 31.43 -21.44
CA PRO A 955 49.96 32.41 -20.48
C PRO A 955 49.12 32.35 -19.20
N ASP A 956 49.75 32.49 -18.04
CA ASP A 956 49.02 32.60 -16.78
C ASP A 956 48.27 33.94 -16.73
N LEU A 957 46.99 33.88 -16.43
CA LEU A 957 46.05 35.00 -16.44
C LEU A 957 45.15 34.91 -15.20
N PRO A 958 44.66 36.05 -14.67
CA PRO A 958 43.75 36.05 -13.51
C PRO A 958 42.48 35.22 -13.73
N ASP A 959 41.96 35.20 -14.95
CA ASP A 959 40.74 34.48 -15.34
C ASP A 959 40.96 33.00 -15.68
N ARG A 960 42.19 32.46 -15.59
CA ARG A 960 42.48 31.05 -15.89
C ARG A 960 42.13 30.12 -14.73
N PHE A 961 41.55 28.95 -15.03
CA PHE A 961 41.39 27.85 -14.07
C PHE A 961 42.73 27.12 -13.82
N ASP A 962 43.10 26.92 -12.55
CA ASP A 962 44.40 26.34 -12.17
C ASP A 962 44.37 24.82 -11.92
N ASP A 963 43.55 24.37 -10.96
CA ASP A 963 43.65 23.02 -10.37
C ASP A 963 42.79 21.94 -11.05
N TYR A 964 41.81 22.32 -11.88
CA TYR A 964 40.83 21.41 -12.48
C TYR A 964 40.69 21.69 -13.98
N PRO A 965 40.51 20.66 -14.84
CA PRO A 965 40.45 20.79 -16.29
C PRO A 965 39.11 21.39 -16.74
N GLN A 966 38.95 22.69 -16.49
CA GLN A 966 37.75 23.48 -16.73
C GLN A 966 37.97 24.60 -17.76
N VAL A 967 36.90 24.98 -18.45
CA VAL A 967 36.85 26.12 -19.38
C VAL A 967 35.46 26.77 -19.37
N LEU A 968 35.37 28.07 -19.63
CA LEU A 968 34.13 28.78 -19.96
C LEU A 968 34.10 29.13 -21.44
N CYS A 969 32.90 29.21 -22.02
CA CYS A 969 32.68 29.88 -23.29
C CYS A 969 32.90 31.39 -23.17
N ARG A 970 33.23 32.02 -24.29
CA ARG A 970 33.44 33.46 -24.41
C ARG A 970 32.11 34.23 -24.37
N GLU A 971 31.10 33.69 -25.01
CA GLU A 971 29.76 34.25 -25.14
C GLU A 971 28.93 33.95 -23.88
N SER A 972 28.18 34.95 -23.42
CA SER A 972 27.16 34.78 -22.39
C SER A 972 25.82 34.42 -23.02
N VAL A 973 25.15 33.41 -22.49
CA VAL A 973 23.75 33.11 -22.84
C VAL A 973 22.80 33.94 -21.96
N CYS A 974 21.79 34.53 -22.60
CA CYS A 974 20.75 35.33 -21.97
C CYS A 974 19.43 35.16 -22.73
N GLY A 975 18.30 35.49 -22.07
CA GLY A 975 16.97 35.15 -22.60
C GLY A 975 16.84 33.65 -22.82
N ARG A 976 16.26 33.25 -23.97
CA ARG A 976 16.25 31.85 -24.42
C ARG A 976 17.42 31.52 -25.32
N SER A 977 18.18 30.49 -24.95
CA SER A 977 19.33 29.99 -25.71
C SER A 977 19.34 28.46 -25.71
N TYR A 978 19.73 27.88 -26.85
CA TYR A 978 19.91 26.44 -27.04
C TYR A 978 21.25 26.19 -27.73
N TRP A 979 21.97 25.16 -27.30
CA TRP A 979 23.17 24.68 -27.99
C TRP A 979 23.30 23.18 -27.80
N GLU A 980 24.04 22.54 -28.70
CA GLU A 980 24.33 21.11 -28.64
C GLU A 980 25.83 20.87 -28.54
N ILE A 981 26.17 19.79 -27.86
CA ILE A 981 27.53 19.27 -27.81
C ILE A 981 27.56 17.79 -28.16
N GLU A 982 28.64 17.38 -28.81
CA GLU A 982 29.04 16.00 -28.98
C GLU A 982 30.16 15.69 -27.98
N CYS A 983 29.93 14.70 -27.12
CA CYS A 983 30.92 14.19 -26.18
C CYS A 983 31.47 12.86 -26.69
N ARG A 984 32.78 12.64 -26.54
CA ARG A 984 33.43 11.37 -26.89
C ARG A 984 34.36 10.92 -25.77
N GLY A 985 34.18 9.68 -25.32
CA GLY A 985 35.01 9.03 -24.31
C GLY A 985 34.91 9.62 -22.91
N GLY A 986 35.36 8.85 -21.92
CA GLY A 986 35.56 9.27 -20.54
C GLY A 986 34.35 9.92 -19.84
N TYR A 987 34.65 10.89 -18.96
CA TYR A 987 33.68 11.65 -18.19
C TYR A 987 33.71 13.12 -18.62
N VAL A 988 32.54 13.75 -18.70
CA VAL A 988 32.38 15.17 -19.03
C VAL A 988 31.38 15.80 -18.07
N GLU A 989 31.69 16.99 -17.56
CA GLU A 989 30.70 17.84 -16.90
C GLU A 989 30.29 19.01 -17.81
N ILE A 990 28.98 19.18 -17.98
CA ILE A 990 28.37 20.20 -18.84
C ILE A 990 27.71 21.22 -17.93
N SER A 991 28.23 22.45 -17.93
CA SER A 991 27.89 23.44 -16.93
C SER A 991 27.35 24.74 -17.53
N VAL A 992 26.57 25.46 -16.73
CA VAL A 992 26.37 26.90 -16.88
C VAL A 992 26.77 27.59 -15.58
N SER A 993 27.41 28.75 -15.68
CA SER A 993 27.96 29.45 -14.51
C SER A 993 27.94 30.96 -14.67
N TYR A 994 27.88 31.70 -13.56
CA TYR A 994 28.18 33.13 -13.56
C TYR A 994 29.67 33.38 -13.78
N LYS A 995 30.00 34.51 -14.43
CA LYS A 995 31.42 34.89 -14.66
C LYS A 995 32.20 35.17 -13.37
N SER A 996 31.51 35.39 -12.25
CA SER A 996 32.09 35.61 -10.92
C SER A 996 32.63 34.35 -10.24
N ILE A 997 32.48 33.17 -10.84
CA ILE A 997 33.01 31.92 -10.28
C ILE A 997 34.51 32.04 -9.99
N SER A 998 34.93 31.59 -8.80
CA SER A 998 36.34 31.53 -8.43
C SER A 998 37.08 30.50 -9.29
N ARG A 999 38.33 30.80 -9.66
CA ARG A 999 39.15 29.97 -10.58
C ARG A 999 40.55 29.63 -10.05
N LYS A 1000 40.93 30.26 -8.94
CA LYS A 1000 42.27 30.24 -8.35
C LYS A 1000 42.26 29.58 -6.98
N ARG A 1001 43.33 28.86 -6.66
CA ARG A 1001 43.48 28.11 -5.41
C ARG A 1001 43.48 29.05 -4.19
N GLY A 1002 42.55 28.83 -3.25
CA GLY A 1002 42.42 29.62 -2.01
C GLY A 1002 41.13 30.46 -1.89
N GLY A 1003 40.37 30.63 -2.98
CA GLY A 1003 39.08 31.33 -2.96
C GLY A 1003 37.88 30.38 -3.08
N GLY A 1004 37.46 29.71 -1.99
CA GLY A 1004 36.22 28.92 -1.96
C GLY A 1004 36.16 27.74 -2.94
N LYS A 1005 34.94 27.31 -3.30
CA LYS A 1005 34.66 26.12 -4.13
C LYS A 1005 34.68 26.48 -5.63
N TYR A 1006 35.85 26.34 -6.28
CA TYR A 1006 36.10 26.75 -7.68
C TYR A 1006 35.76 25.71 -8.77
N VAL A 1007 35.19 24.56 -8.39
CA VAL A 1007 34.74 23.50 -9.33
C VAL A 1007 33.26 23.71 -9.67
N PHE A 1008 32.88 23.53 -10.94
CA PHE A 1008 31.50 23.64 -11.38
C PHE A 1008 30.55 22.69 -10.61
N GLY A 1009 29.34 23.17 -10.32
CA GLY A 1009 28.35 22.47 -9.51
C GLY A 1009 28.67 22.38 -8.02
N CYS A 1010 29.93 22.57 -7.60
CA CYS A 1010 30.31 22.58 -6.19
C CYS A 1010 29.99 23.91 -5.49
N ASN A 1011 29.53 24.94 -6.21
CA ASN A 1011 29.17 26.26 -5.68
C ASN A 1011 27.74 26.68 -6.08
N ASP A 1012 27.26 27.76 -5.49
CA ASP A 1012 25.97 28.41 -5.73
C ASP A 1012 25.93 29.26 -7.02
N GLN A 1013 27.05 29.36 -7.75
CA GLN A 1013 27.19 30.15 -8.98
C GLN A 1013 27.25 29.30 -10.25
N SER A 1014 27.06 27.98 -10.14
CA SER A 1014 27.14 27.05 -11.26
C SER A 1014 26.25 25.83 -11.09
N TRP A 1015 25.76 25.33 -12.23
CA TRP A 1015 24.90 24.16 -12.35
C TRP A 1015 25.54 23.22 -13.36
N SER A 1016 25.83 21.98 -12.94
CA SER A 1016 26.66 21.02 -13.70
C SER A 1016 25.93 19.70 -13.90
N LEU A 1017 25.83 19.23 -15.15
CA LEU A 1017 25.44 17.87 -15.49
C LEU A 1017 26.70 17.03 -15.75
N PHE A 1018 26.99 16.11 -14.85
CA PHE A 1018 28.01 15.08 -15.03
C PHE A 1018 27.47 13.94 -15.91
N CYS A 1019 28.19 13.65 -16.99
CA CYS A 1019 27.88 12.63 -17.98
C CYS A 1019 28.95 11.53 -17.96
N SER A 1020 28.48 10.28 -17.95
CA SER A 1020 29.30 9.06 -18.08
C SER A 1020 28.66 8.09 -19.08
N SER A 1021 29.37 7.02 -19.43
CA SER A 1021 28.82 5.91 -20.22
C SER A 1021 27.60 5.23 -19.56
N ASP A 1022 27.52 5.27 -18.23
CA ASP A 1022 26.63 4.40 -17.47
C ASP A 1022 25.46 5.18 -16.83
N SER A 1023 25.63 6.48 -16.61
CA SER A 1023 24.69 7.32 -15.85
C SER A 1023 24.86 8.82 -16.11
N TYR A 1024 23.79 9.58 -15.82
CA TYR A 1024 23.84 11.01 -15.61
C TYR A 1024 23.71 11.36 -14.13
N SER A 1025 24.34 12.46 -13.70
CA SER A 1025 24.08 13.04 -12.40
C SER A 1025 24.18 14.57 -12.45
N PHE A 1026 23.38 15.26 -11.66
CA PHE A 1026 23.35 16.72 -11.58
C PHE A 1026 24.01 17.20 -10.29
N ARG A 1027 24.76 18.31 -10.35
CA ARG A 1027 25.40 18.93 -9.20
C ARG A 1027 25.20 20.45 -9.19
N HIS A 1028 24.74 20.97 -8.06
CA HIS A 1028 24.65 22.41 -7.78
C HIS A 1028 24.84 22.66 -6.27
N ASN A 1029 25.59 23.70 -5.91
CA ASN A 1029 25.93 24.04 -4.53
C ASN A 1029 26.41 22.85 -3.67
N ASP A 1030 27.23 21.96 -4.27
CA ASP A 1030 27.77 20.74 -3.64
C ASP A 1030 26.72 19.65 -3.32
N ILE A 1031 25.46 19.86 -3.72
CA ILE A 1031 24.41 18.85 -3.70
C ILE A 1031 24.52 18.02 -4.97
N HIS A 1032 24.72 16.71 -4.83
CA HIS A 1032 24.85 15.76 -5.93
C HIS A 1032 23.62 14.85 -6.02
N THR A 1033 23.02 14.78 -7.21
CA THR A 1033 21.78 14.05 -7.48
C THR A 1033 22.00 13.07 -8.63
N ILE A 1034 21.89 11.77 -8.35
CA ILE A 1034 21.97 10.73 -9.39
C ILE A 1034 20.64 10.69 -10.16
N LEU A 1035 20.71 10.77 -11.49
CA LEU A 1035 19.52 10.82 -12.34
C LEU A 1035 19.15 9.41 -12.82
N SER A 1036 17.85 9.14 -12.92
CA SER A 1036 17.34 7.81 -13.33
C SER A 1036 17.29 7.60 -14.85
N VAL A 1037 17.70 8.59 -15.64
CA VAL A 1037 17.76 8.52 -17.11
C VAL A 1037 19.06 7.84 -17.53
N LYS A 1038 18.97 6.81 -18.37
CA LYS A 1038 20.15 6.15 -18.95
C LYS A 1038 20.70 6.95 -20.14
N PRO A 1039 22.03 7.04 -20.29
CA PRO A 1039 22.65 7.60 -21.49
C PRO A 1039 22.23 6.86 -22.77
N ILE A 1040 21.99 7.60 -23.85
CA ILE A 1040 21.83 7.07 -25.21
C ILE A 1040 23.19 7.18 -25.89
N ILE A 1041 23.83 6.04 -26.17
CA ILE A 1041 25.21 5.98 -26.66
C ILE A 1041 25.27 5.31 -28.02
N SER A 1042 25.90 5.99 -28.97
CA SER A 1042 26.25 5.45 -30.27
C SER A 1042 27.65 4.82 -30.19
N ARG A 1043 27.71 3.49 -30.11
CA ARG A 1043 28.97 2.74 -30.14
C ARG A 1043 29.49 2.61 -31.56
N ARG A 1044 30.65 3.21 -31.86
CA ARG A 1044 31.33 3.08 -33.16
C ARG A 1044 32.67 2.31 -33.10
N GLY A 1045 32.93 1.65 -31.97
CA GLY A 1045 34.09 0.78 -31.78
C GLY A 1045 34.12 0.18 -30.37
N VAL A 1046 35.24 -0.46 -30.00
CA VAL A 1046 35.41 -1.10 -28.68
C VAL A 1046 35.64 -0.08 -27.54
N ASN A 1047 36.06 1.15 -27.86
CA ASN A 1047 36.33 2.24 -26.90
C ASN A 1047 35.90 3.63 -27.42
N ASP A 1048 34.91 3.71 -28.33
CA ASP A 1048 34.44 4.98 -28.93
C ASP A 1048 32.93 5.15 -28.67
N ASP A 1049 32.62 5.49 -27.41
CA ASP A 1049 31.29 5.88 -26.94
C ASP A 1049 31.05 7.36 -27.27
N ILE A 1050 30.13 7.62 -28.20
CA ILE A 1050 29.73 8.97 -28.63
C ILE A 1050 28.28 9.21 -28.18
N TYR A 1051 28.04 10.37 -27.55
CA TYR A 1051 26.70 10.82 -27.17
C TYR A 1051 26.56 12.33 -27.38
N ARG A 1052 25.34 12.80 -27.68
CA ARG A 1052 25.04 14.22 -27.89
C ARG A 1052 24.10 14.74 -26.81
N ILE A 1053 24.39 15.93 -26.30
CA ILE A 1053 23.60 16.60 -25.27
C ILE A 1053 23.18 17.98 -25.79
N GLY A 1054 21.89 18.25 -25.75
CA GLY A 1054 21.31 19.58 -25.97
C GLY A 1054 21.11 20.27 -24.62
N VAL A 1055 21.49 21.53 -24.53
CA VAL A 1055 21.27 22.37 -23.34
C VAL A 1055 20.36 23.52 -23.72
N TYR A 1056 19.28 23.69 -22.97
CA TYR A 1056 18.33 24.78 -23.12
C TYR A 1056 18.30 25.62 -21.86
N VAL A 1057 18.39 26.93 -22.03
CA VAL A 1057 18.26 27.93 -20.97
C VAL A 1057 17.12 28.86 -21.33
N ASP A 1058 16.16 29.03 -20.42
CA ASP A 1058 15.27 30.19 -20.38
C ASP A 1058 15.63 31.00 -19.14
N HIS A 1059 16.47 32.03 -19.34
CA HIS A 1059 17.01 32.86 -18.25
C HIS A 1059 15.90 33.58 -17.48
N GLY A 1060 14.87 34.08 -18.19
CA GLY A 1060 13.76 34.82 -17.61
C GLY A 1060 12.75 33.94 -16.87
N ALA A 1061 12.51 32.71 -17.35
CA ALA A 1061 11.72 31.71 -16.65
C ALA A 1061 12.53 30.92 -15.60
N GLY A 1062 13.81 31.23 -15.41
CA GLY A 1062 14.66 30.55 -14.45
C GLY A 1062 14.85 29.05 -14.72
N THR A 1063 14.83 28.62 -15.99
CA THR A 1063 14.79 27.20 -16.36
C THR A 1063 16.07 26.80 -17.09
N LEU A 1064 16.69 25.70 -16.65
CA LEU A 1064 17.83 25.04 -17.30
C LEU A 1064 17.46 23.58 -17.55
N SER A 1065 17.36 23.18 -18.81
CA SER A 1065 17.03 21.81 -19.21
C SER A 1065 18.16 21.17 -20.00
N PHE A 1066 18.44 19.91 -19.72
CA PHE A 1066 19.39 19.07 -20.45
C PHE A 1066 18.64 17.95 -21.16
N TYR A 1067 19.02 17.68 -22.41
CA TYR A 1067 18.39 16.67 -23.26
C TYR A 1067 19.44 15.74 -23.87
N SER A 1068 19.14 14.46 -23.93
CA SER A 1068 19.87 13.49 -24.74
C SER A 1068 19.35 13.56 -26.18
N ILE A 1069 20.26 13.74 -27.14
CA ILE A 1069 19.93 13.94 -28.55
C ILE A 1069 20.22 12.66 -29.33
N SER A 1070 19.20 12.13 -29.98
CA SER A 1070 19.26 11.00 -30.91
C SER A 1070 18.42 11.33 -32.15
N ASP A 1071 17.59 10.40 -32.65
CA ASP A 1071 16.52 10.71 -33.61
C ASP A 1071 15.41 11.58 -32.97
N THR A 1072 15.30 11.55 -31.63
CA THR A 1072 14.42 12.40 -30.83
C THR A 1072 15.15 13.04 -29.66
N MET A 1073 14.58 14.13 -29.12
CA MET A 1073 15.11 14.87 -27.98
C MET A 1073 14.48 14.38 -26.67
N SER A 1074 15.27 13.69 -25.83
CA SER A 1074 14.80 13.08 -24.58
C SER A 1074 15.28 13.87 -23.36
N LEU A 1075 14.37 14.34 -22.50
CA LEU A 1075 14.73 15.11 -21.29
C LEU A 1075 15.57 14.26 -20.30
N ILE A 1076 16.71 14.80 -19.87
CA ILE A 1076 17.60 14.22 -18.84
C ILE A 1076 17.29 14.82 -17.47
N HIS A 1077 17.28 16.16 -17.37
CA HIS A 1077 17.05 16.92 -16.13
C HIS A 1077 16.53 18.32 -16.46
N THR A 1078 15.72 18.89 -15.56
CA THR A 1078 15.39 20.31 -15.56
C THR A 1078 15.59 20.88 -14.16
N GLU A 1079 16.34 21.97 -14.08
CA GLU A 1079 16.51 22.78 -12.87
C GLU A 1079 15.69 24.07 -12.99
N HIS A 1080 15.00 24.45 -11.91
CA HIS A 1080 14.29 25.71 -11.79
C HIS A 1080 14.91 26.57 -10.69
N THR A 1081 15.47 27.72 -11.05
CA THR A 1081 16.21 28.61 -10.16
C THR A 1081 16.16 30.06 -10.64
N THR A 1082 16.41 31.04 -9.78
CA THR A 1082 16.46 32.45 -10.19
C THR A 1082 17.87 32.84 -10.62
N PHE A 1083 18.08 33.06 -11.92
CA PHE A 1083 19.36 33.54 -12.44
C PHE A 1083 19.53 35.05 -12.22
N THR A 1084 20.57 35.45 -11.49
CA THR A 1084 20.82 36.84 -11.08
C THR A 1084 21.88 37.56 -11.92
N GLN A 1085 22.63 36.82 -12.74
CA GLN A 1085 23.64 37.35 -13.68
C GLN A 1085 23.52 36.64 -15.04
N PRO A 1086 24.15 37.17 -16.11
CA PRO A 1086 24.34 36.43 -17.35
C PRO A 1086 25.08 35.10 -17.11
N LEU A 1087 24.62 34.05 -17.79
CA LEU A 1087 25.20 32.72 -17.69
C LEU A 1087 26.25 32.51 -18.78
N TYR A 1088 27.30 31.78 -18.45
CA TYR A 1088 28.34 31.35 -19.37
C TYR A 1088 28.33 29.82 -19.39
N PRO A 1089 28.14 29.18 -20.56
CA PRO A 1089 28.37 27.75 -20.72
C PRO A 1089 29.82 27.41 -20.34
N GLY A 1090 30.03 26.25 -19.76
CA GLY A 1090 31.35 25.79 -19.32
C GLY A 1090 31.43 24.28 -19.27
N PHE A 1091 32.66 23.76 -19.30
CA PHE A 1091 32.91 22.32 -19.41
C PHE A 1091 34.05 21.90 -18.49
N THR A 1092 33.88 20.76 -17.81
CA THR A 1092 34.99 20.00 -17.20
C THR A 1092 35.23 18.77 -18.07
N VAL A 1093 36.46 18.58 -18.57
CA VAL A 1093 36.79 17.46 -19.46
C VAL A 1093 37.88 16.62 -18.83
N HIS A 1094 37.55 15.38 -18.47
CA HIS A 1094 38.49 14.46 -17.82
C HIS A 1094 39.42 13.75 -18.83
N ARG A 1095 40.50 13.13 -18.35
CA ARG A 1095 41.44 12.39 -19.20
C ARG A 1095 40.75 11.35 -20.08
N GLY A 1096 41.12 11.31 -21.36
CA GLY A 1096 40.50 10.43 -22.36
C GLY A 1096 39.12 10.87 -22.86
N ALA A 1097 38.61 12.03 -22.41
CA ALA A 1097 37.39 12.63 -22.94
C ALA A 1097 37.69 13.82 -23.88
N SER A 1098 36.74 14.10 -24.77
CA SER A 1098 36.69 15.31 -25.58
C SER A 1098 35.25 15.81 -25.75
N VAL A 1099 35.11 17.12 -25.96
CA VAL A 1099 33.82 17.77 -26.22
C VAL A 1099 33.94 18.65 -27.46
N LYS A 1100 32.91 18.60 -28.30
CA LYS A 1100 32.75 19.44 -29.48
C LYS A 1100 31.45 20.24 -29.40
N LEU A 1101 31.55 21.56 -29.50
CA LEU A 1101 30.41 22.44 -29.74
C LEU A 1101 29.92 22.24 -31.20
N CYS A 1102 28.63 21.90 -31.36
CA CYS A 1102 28.01 21.61 -32.66
C CYS A 1102 27.60 22.89 -33.41
#